data_AF-A0A960X4D4-F1
#
_entry.id   AF-A0A960X4D4-F1
#
_cell.length_a   1.000
_cell.length_b   1.000
_cell.length_c   1.000
_cell.angle_alpha   90.00
_cell.angle_beta   90.00
_cell.angle_gamma   90.00
#
_symmetry.space_group_name_H-M   'P 1'
#
loop_
_entity.id
_entity.type
_entity.pdbx_description
1 polymer ?
#
loop_
_entity_poly.entity_id
_entity_poly.type
_entity_poly.pdbx_seq_one_letter_code
_entity_poly.pdbx_strand_id
1 'polypeptide(L)'
;HLLAQKADVIFAAFGFNESFAGIEKIPEFKLRLTAMVHELKTHAYNGKTAPRLVLVSPTANENVKGVPAADLNNARLAAYTKAMAEVAAEQKVGFADIYEFTQSAMADPKTDLTFNGVHLEDQGYAVMAEALFRQTFNVSAPEPSAEMLATIADKNAQFFRRYRPLNAFYYTGDRNKDYGYLDFLPAMHAFDVMTANRDQRIWEIAKGKSFAGQKVDDSNVPEMPPTKESRGANEWMTPTNELAAFKVDPRFEVNLFASEEQFPELANPIQLRWDTQGRLWVSTSQAYPHLYPGQEPNDRLVILEDTDNDGRADKSTVWADKLHIPLAFEFGDGGVYVSDEPHLLFLKDTDGDGKADFRRQVFTGFGTEDSHHALHDFVWTPDGDLIIRDSIFLHSQIETAYGPVRLDNSGWFRLRTDTQKLTTFGSYPSTNPWGVTFDDWGHHVASHPIFASAFHATNPPYPEQHPGAGQMPAYSGTCGQEFVDFDFWPEELQGGFIKARYKPTNTIEMHQWVEMADHFEEKNIGDLIFSTNLSFIPTDVKVGPRGDFYICDWYNPIKGHAQYSLRDPRRLRTSGRVWRIVPKGATLAEPPVVAGATIPALLDLLKSTHYRWRYQAKRELHERNPAEVKAALDAWVKQLDPKDERFRHHQVEALWTYRTISAENQPLLTEVLNCDNHLARGAATTQLRYIALPDAIGELHKRANDDNGIVRLEAVIAASYIGTKEALDAVMDVLDKPMGDHLTYAVRTSLGSEALSRHWKGNPDPKITAFMDNFAKNYKRGFLEKAKTTEETAFDKQPGVAKIAINCVRERMLYDRTEFSVKPGQPVSLVFSNPDATQHNLAICMPGSAEEIGMAGNEMAKDPEGIKKDFIPPTDKILHHTKLLSPNTAETLRFNAPKEPGDYPYLCTFPGHWIIMRGIMHVTESK
;
A
#
# COMPACT_ATOMS: atom_id res chain seq x y z
N HIS A 1 15.79 -20.63 11.76
CA HIS A 1 16.37 -19.66 12.73
C HIS A 1 17.02 -20.35 13.93
N LEU A 2 16.27 -21.11 14.75
CA LEU A 2 16.78 -21.76 15.98
C LEU A 2 18.08 -22.57 15.78
N LEU A 3 18.18 -23.35 14.69
CA LEU A 3 19.40 -24.09 14.33
C LEU A 3 20.59 -23.15 14.03
N ALA A 4 20.35 -22.04 13.33
CA ALA A 4 21.39 -21.07 13.00
C ALA A 4 21.91 -20.36 14.26
N GLN A 5 21.03 -20.08 15.22
CA GLN A 5 21.37 -19.49 16.51
C GLN A 5 21.90 -20.50 17.55
N LYS A 6 21.92 -21.80 17.21
CA LYS A 6 22.35 -22.89 18.12
C LYS A 6 21.65 -22.83 19.48
N ALA A 7 20.33 -22.64 19.47
CA ALA A 7 19.56 -22.34 20.68
C ALA A 7 19.69 -23.42 21.78
N ASP A 8 20.12 -23.01 22.98
CA ASP A 8 20.13 -23.83 24.20
C ASP A 8 18.84 -23.66 25.04
N VAL A 9 18.20 -22.50 24.93
CA VAL A 9 16.99 -22.12 25.65
C VAL A 9 16.03 -21.46 24.67
N ILE A 10 14.75 -21.79 24.78
CA ILE A 10 13.68 -21.20 23.98
C ILE A 10 12.64 -20.64 24.95
N PHE A 11 12.37 -19.34 24.84
CA PHE A 11 11.17 -18.71 25.39
C PHE A 11 10.14 -18.64 24.26
N ALA A 12 8.98 -19.26 24.46
CA ALA A 12 7.90 -19.30 23.47
C ALA A 12 6.67 -18.58 24.04
N ALA A 13 6.51 -17.31 23.66
CA ALA A 13 5.27 -16.57 23.86
C ALA A 13 4.20 -17.07 22.90
N PHE A 14 3.02 -17.43 23.42
CA PHE A 14 1.96 -18.07 22.64
C PHE A 14 0.58 -17.77 23.24
N GLY A 15 -0.51 -18.00 22.50
CA GLY A 15 -1.86 -18.00 23.03
C GLY A 15 -2.66 -16.70 22.84
N PHE A 16 -2.02 -15.56 22.59
CA PHE A 16 -2.74 -14.28 22.37
C PHE A 16 -3.61 -14.35 21.12
N ASN A 17 -2.99 -14.60 19.96
CA ASN A 17 -3.69 -14.70 18.67
C ASN A 17 -4.66 -15.88 18.62
N GLU A 18 -4.27 -17.02 19.20
CA GLU A 18 -5.12 -18.21 19.24
C GLU A 18 -6.36 -18.01 20.11
N SER A 19 -6.30 -17.08 21.08
CA SER A 19 -7.44 -16.78 21.94
C SER A 19 -8.65 -16.35 21.12
N PHE A 20 -8.47 -15.55 20.05
CA PHE A 20 -9.56 -15.01 19.23
C PHE A 20 -10.41 -16.07 18.53
N ALA A 21 -9.97 -17.33 18.50
CA ALA A 21 -10.78 -18.45 18.02
C ALA A 21 -11.93 -18.84 18.96
N GLY A 22 -11.96 -18.34 20.21
CA GLY A 22 -13.03 -18.60 21.17
C GLY A 22 -12.68 -19.68 22.21
N ILE A 23 -13.38 -19.66 23.36
CA ILE A 23 -13.15 -20.61 24.48
C ILE A 23 -13.42 -22.05 24.05
N GLU A 24 -14.36 -22.24 23.14
CA GLU A 24 -14.71 -23.53 22.54
C GLU A 24 -13.56 -24.17 21.75
N LYS A 25 -12.53 -23.40 21.38
CA LYS A 25 -11.34 -23.86 20.64
C LYS A 25 -10.12 -24.22 21.51
N ILE A 26 -10.28 -24.19 22.84
CA ILE A 26 -9.23 -24.58 23.78
C ILE A 26 -8.75 -26.04 23.58
N PRO A 27 -9.62 -27.05 23.33
CA PRO A 27 -9.15 -28.42 23.08
C PRO A 27 -8.21 -28.51 21.87
N GLU A 28 -8.56 -27.89 20.74
CA GLU A 28 -7.71 -27.84 19.55
C GLU A 28 -6.44 -27.03 19.79
N PHE A 29 -6.52 -25.96 20.59
CA PHE A 29 -5.35 -25.18 21.02
C PHE A 29 -4.36 -26.03 21.84
N LYS A 30 -4.81 -26.77 22.86
CA LYS A 30 -3.94 -27.64 23.66
C LYS A 30 -3.23 -28.68 22.80
N LEU A 31 -3.92 -29.25 21.81
CA LEU A 31 -3.34 -30.20 20.87
C LEU A 31 -2.21 -29.57 20.04
N ARG A 32 -2.46 -28.39 19.45
CA ARG A 32 -1.46 -27.66 18.66
C ARG A 32 -0.25 -27.23 19.49
N LEU A 33 -0.48 -26.68 20.67
CA LEU A 33 0.59 -26.28 21.59
C LEU A 33 1.43 -27.49 22.02
N THR A 34 0.78 -28.61 22.34
CA THR A 34 1.47 -29.87 22.67
C THR A 34 2.35 -30.35 21.52
N ALA A 35 1.83 -30.31 20.29
CA ALA A 35 2.58 -30.69 19.10
C ALA A 35 3.82 -29.78 18.89
N MET A 36 3.65 -28.47 19.01
CA MET A 36 4.75 -27.49 18.91
C MET A 36 5.81 -27.75 19.98
N VAL A 37 5.40 -27.92 21.24
CA VAL A 37 6.32 -28.23 22.35
C VAL A 37 7.07 -29.54 22.10
N HIS A 38 6.38 -30.57 21.61
CA HIS A 38 6.99 -31.85 21.28
C HIS A 38 8.04 -31.68 20.18
N GLU A 39 7.71 -30.98 19.10
CA GLU A 39 8.63 -30.70 18.00
C GLU A 39 9.88 -29.95 18.47
N LEU A 40 9.73 -28.88 19.26
CA LEU A 40 10.87 -28.10 19.76
C LEU A 40 11.80 -28.95 20.65
N LYS A 41 11.26 -29.90 21.41
CA LYS A 41 12.03 -30.77 22.32
C LYS A 41 12.74 -31.92 21.62
N THR A 42 12.30 -32.32 20.43
CA THR A 42 12.90 -33.46 19.71
C THR A 42 14.10 -33.05 18.85
N HIS A 43 14.38 -31.76 18.72
CA HIS A 43 15.48 -31.24 17.93
C HIS A 43 16.65 -30.75 18.80
N ALA A 44 17.88 -31.09 18.40
CA ALA A 44 19.10 -30.57 19.00
C ALA A 44 19.62 -29.36 18.20
N TYR A 45 19.04 -28.18 18.40
CA TYR A 45 19.40 -26.97 17.63
C TYR A 45 20.86 -26.54 17.83
N ASN A 46 21.45 -26.81 18.99
CA ASN A 46 22.88 -26.58 19.26
C ASN A 46 23.79 -27.73 18.75
N GLY A 47 23.22 -28.75 18.13
CA GLY A 47 23.91 -29.95 17.64
C GLY A 47 24.26 -30.99 18.71
N LYS A 48 23.85 -30.80 19.97
CA LYS A 48 24.23 -31.65 21.11
C LYS A 48 23.03 -32.11 21.95
N THR A 49 22.16 -31.19 22.33
CA THR A 49 21.07 -31.44 23.28
C THR A 49 19.78 -30.74 22.83
N ALA A 50 18.65 -31.29 23.26
CA ALA A 50 17.37 -30.59 23.16
C ALA A 50 17.42 -29.27 23.95
N PRO A 51 16.72 -28.21 23.50
CA PRO A 51 16.66 -26.95 24.23
C PRO A 51 15.84 -27.08 25.51
N ARG A 52 16.15 -26.24 26.50
CA ARG A 52 15.23 -25.97 27.62
C ARG A 52 14.12 -25.06 27.12
N LEU A 53 12.87 -25.46 27.29
CA LEU A 53 11.71 -24.68 26.84
C LEU A 53 11.02 -24.02 28.03
N VAL A 54 10.67 -22.74 27.87
CA VAL A 54 9.79 -21.98 28.76
C VAL A 54 8.65 -21.42 27.91
N LEU A 55 7.42 -21.84 28.20
CA LEU A 55 6.22 -21.20 27.65
C LEU A 55 5.95 -19.91 28.42
N VAL A 56 5.67 -18.83 27.71
CA VAL A 56 5.33 -17.52 28.30
C VAL A 56 3.87 -17.24 27.98
N SER A 57 3.06 -16.98 29.01
CA SER A 57 1.65 -16.62 28.80
C SER A 57 1.52 -15.30 28.03
N PRO A 58 0.35 -14.99 27.44
CA PRO A 58 0.03 -13.63 27.02
C PRO A 58 0.09 -12.65 28.20
N THR A 59 0.23 -11.36 27.88
CA THR A 59 -0.11 -10.28 28.83
C THR A 59 -1.63 -10.14 28.93
N ALA A 60 -2.11 -9.53 30.01
CA ALA A 60 -3.48 -9.03 30.05
C ALA A 60 -3.66 -7.86 29.09
N ASN A 61 -4.91 -7.61 28.70
CA ASN A 61 -5.32 -6.42 27.98
C ASN A 61 -5.90 -5.38 28.95
N GLU A 62 -5.86 -4.13 28.53
CA GLU A 62 -6.28 -2.97 29.31
C GLU A 62 -7.37 -2.18 28.58
N ASN A 63 -8.35 -1.66 29.31
CA ASN A 63 -9.32 -0.75 28.73
C ASN A 63 -8.69 0.65 28.65
N VAL A 64 -8.45 1.13 27.43
CA VAL A 64 -7.96 2.49 27.18
C VAL A 64 -9.08 3.32 26.53
N LYS A 65 -8.89 4.64 26.45
CA LYS A 65 -9.88 5.54 25.83
C LYS A 65 -10.28 5.04 24.44
N GLY A 66 -11.58 4.76 24.25
CA GLY A 66 -12.15 4.31 22.98
C GLY A 66 -11.98 2.81 22.67
N VAL A 67 -11.18 2.07 23.44
CA VAL A 67 -10.87 0.65 23.19
C VAL A 67 -11.11 -0.19 24.45
N PRO A 68 -12.23 -0.94 24.53
CA PRO A 68 -12.56 -1.78 25.69
C PRO A 68 -11.83 -3.14 25.62
N ALA A 69 -10.50 -3.14 25.46
CA ALA A 69 -9.75 -4.37 25.15
C ALA A 69 -9.77 -5.39 26.29
N ALA A 70 -9.79 -4.96 27.56
CA ALA A 70 -9.87 -5.86 28.71
C ALA A 70 -11.23 -6.58 28.73
N ASP A 71 -12.32 -5.83 28.55
CA ASP A 71 -13.68 -6.37 28.55
C ASP A 71 -13.90 -7.37 27.41
N LEU A 72 -13.30 -7.09 26.25
CA LEU A 72 -13.39 -7.96 25.07
C LEU A 72 -12.59 -9.27 25.23
N ASN A 73 -11.45 -9.25 25.93
CA ASN A 73 -10.43 -10.30 25.76
C ASN A 73 -10.00 -11.02 27.04
N ASN A 74 -9.99 -10.38 28.21
CA ASN A 74 -9.31 -10.93 29.39
C ASN A 74 -9.91 -12.24 29.90
N ALA A 75 -11.23 -12.41 29.85
CA ALA A 75 -11.87 -13.68 30.21
C ALA A 75 -11.35 -14.86 29.36
N ARG A 76 -11.10 -14.60 28.08
CA ARG A 76 -10.58 -15.59 27.12
C ARG A 76 -9.09 -15.80 27.29
N LEU A 77 -8.31 -14.73 27.47
CA LEU A 77 -6.86 -14.80 27.72
C LEU A 77 -6.55 -15.56 29.02
N ALA A 78 -7.32 -15.38 30.08
CA ALA A 78 -7.19 -16.17 31.31
C ALA A 78 -7.41 -17.66 31.06
N ALA A 79 -8.43 -18.03 30.28
CA ALA A 79 -8.72 -19.42 29.95
C ALA A 79 -7.60 -20.08 29.11
N TYR A 80 -7.06 -19.35 28.13
CA TYR A 80 -5.94 -19.82 27.31
C TYR A 80 -4.64 -19.92 28.11
N THR A 81 -4.36 -18.96 29.00
CA THR A 81 -3.22 -18.98 29.93
C THR A 81 -3.25 -20.24 30.81
N LYS A 82 -4.42 -20.57 31.36
CA LYS A 82 -4.62 -21.81 32.12
C LYS A 82 -4.33 -23.05 31.26
N ALA A 83 -4.84 -23.09 30.03
CA ALA A 83 -4.59 -24.20 29.11
C ALA A 83 -3.10 -24.36 28.78
N MET A 84 -2.35 -23.26 28.65
CA MET A 84 -0.90 -23.27 28.47
C MET A 84 -0.17 -23.83 29.69
N ALA A 85 -0.57 -23.42 30.90
CA ALA A 85 0.00 -23.94 32.15
C ALA A 85 -0.18 -25.46 32.27
N GLU A 86 -1.37 -25.97 31.92
CA GLU A 86 -1.66 -27.40 31.88
C GLU A 86 -0.76 -28.14 30.88
N VAL A 87 -0.65 -27.65 29.64
CA VAL A 87 0.25 -28.25 28.64
C VAL A 87 1.71 -28.20 29.09
N ALA A 88 2.16 -27.09 29.69
CA ALA A 88 3.52 -26.97 30.20
C ALA A 88 3.83 -28.04 31.26
N ALA A 89 2.91 -28.23 32.21
CA ALA A 89 3.02 -29.25 33.26
C ALA A 89 3.02 -30.68 32.67
N GLU A 90 2.09 -30.98 31.76
CA GLU A 90 2.00 -32.27 31.06
C GLU A 90 3.28 -32.57 30.27
N GLN A 91 3.82 -31.56 29.56
CA GLN A 91 5.04 -31.68 28.75
C GLN A 91 6.33 -31.51 29.55
N LYS A 92 6.26 -31.24 30.86
CA LYS A 92 7.40 -31.02 31.76
C LYS A 92 8.36 -29.96 31.23
N VAL A 93 7.82 -28.81 30.83
CA VAL A 93 8.57 -27.62 30.40
C VAL A 93 8.30 -26.45 31.34
N GLY A 94 9.13 -25.42 31.30
CA GLY A 94 8.91 -24.21 32.10
C GLY A 94 7.64 -23.48 31.66
N PHE A 95 7.01 -22.78 32.61
CA PHE A 95 5.90 -21.87 32.34
C PHE A 95 6.11 -20.58 33.13
N ALA A 96 6.08 -19.45 32.43
CA ALA A 96 6.12 -18.13 33.02
C ALA A 96 4.75 -17.47 32.85
N ASP A 97 4.00 -17.35 33.94
CA ASP A 97 2.71 -16.66 33.94
C ASP A 97 2.93 -15.15 34.17
N ILE A 98 2.87 -14.40 33.08
CA ILE A 98 2.93 -12.93 33.09
C ILE A 98 1.52 -12.31 33.00
N TYR A 99 0.49 -13.10 32.74
CA TYR A 99 -0.89 -12.63 32.62
C TYR A 99 -1.40 -12.09 33.95
N GLU A 100 -1.28 -12.87 35.03
CA GLU A 100 -1.82 -12.47 36.35
C GLU A 100 -1.15 -11.19 36.89
N PHE A 101 0.16 -11.05 36.65
CA PHE A 101 0.95 -9.88 37.05
C PHE A 101 0.53 -8.63 36.28
N THR A 102 0.46 -8.73 34.95
CA THR A 102 0.04 -7.60 34.11
C THR A 102 -1.42 -7.24 34.35
N GLN A 103 -2.31 -8.21 34.53
CA GLN A 103 -3.71 -7.97 34.89
C GLN A 103 -3.84 -7.17 36.19
N SER A 104 -3.07 -7.55 37.21
CA SER A 104 -3.08 -6.86 38.50
C SER A 104 -2.57 -5.43 38.40
N ALA A 105 -1.54 -5.20 37.58
CA ALA A 105 -0.97 -3.87 37.35
C ALA A 105 -1.92 -2.95 36.56
N MET A 106 -2.57 -3.49 35.52
CA MET A 106 -3.54 -2.77 34.67
C MET A 106 -4.89 -2.50 35.37
N ALA A 107 -5.06 -2.94 36.61
CA ALA A 107 -6.28 -2.66 37.38
C ALA A 107 -6.29 -1.25 37.99
N ASP A 108 -5.16 -0.53 37.99
CA ASP A 108 -5.11 0.86 38.45
C ASP A 108 -5.69 1.81 37.39
N PRO A 109 -6.86 2.44 37.61
CA PRO A 109 -7.48 3.32 36.63
C PRO A 109 -6.74 4.65 36.43
N LYS A 110 -5.66 4.91 37.16
CA LYS A 110 -4.87 6.15 37.07
C LYS A 110 -3.73 6.07 36.06
N THR A 111 -3.42 4.89 35.55
CA THR A 111 -2.28 4.67 34.65
C THR A 111 -2.69 3.74 33.54
N ASP A 112 -2.48 4.18 32.30
CA ASP A 112 -2.53 3.29 31.14
C ASP A 112 -1.13 2.66 30.95
N LEU A 113 -1.03 1.34 31.01
CA LEU A 113 0.19 0.58 30.74
C LEU A 113 0.31 0.14 29.28
N THR A 114 -0.72 0.40 28.48
CA THR A 114 -0.81 0.11 27.06
C THR A 114 -1.24 1.35 26.27
N PHE A 115 -0.80 1.45 25.01
CA PHE A 115 -1.17 2.59 24.15
C PHE A 115 -2.38 2.35 23.26
N ASN A 116 -2.81 1.09 23.12
CA ASN A 116 -3.98 0.68 22.33
C ASN A 116 -4.74 -0.49 22.95
N GLY A 117 -4.57 -0.71 24.26
CA GLY A 117 -5.24 -1.77 25.02
C GLY A 117 -4.55 -3.13 24.98
N VAL A 118 -3.60 -3.37 24.06
CA VAL A 118 -2.90 -4.67 23.96
C VAL A 118 -1.37 -4.56 23.86
N HIS A 119 -0.84 -3.46 23.31
CA HIS A 119 0.60 -3.24 23.24
C HIS A 119 1.06 -2.33 24.38
N LEU A 120 2.13 -2.75 25.05
CA LEU A 120 2.65 -2.09 26.24
C LEU A 120 3.34 -0.76 25.91
N GLU A 121 3.18 0.21 26.81
CA GLU A 121 4.06 1.38 26.94
C GLU A 121 5.33 0.99 27.72
N ASP A 122 6.31 1.90 27.82
CA ASP A 122 7.58 1.65 28.54
C ASP A 122 7.36 1.14 29.97
N GLN A 123 6.39 1.70 30.71
CA GLN A 123 6.05 1.24 32.06
C GLN A 123 5.41 -0.14 32.06
N GLY A 124 4.57 -0.45 31.06
CA GLY A 124 4.00 -1.78 30.88
C GLY A 124 5.07 -2.82 30.58
N TYR A 125 6.06 -2.49 29.74
CA TYR A 125 7.21 -3.35 29.48
C TYR A 125 8.06 -3.57 30.72
N ALA A 126 8.23 -2.58 31.59
CA ALA A 126 8.92 -2.76 32.87
C ALA A 126 8.19 -3.75 33.79
N VAL A 127 6.87 -3.65 33.90
CA VAL A 127 6.04 -4.62 34.66
C VAL A 127 6.15 -6.03 34.07
N MET A 128 6.04 -6.15 32.75
CA MET A 128 6.17 -7.44 32.07
C MET A 128 7.57 -8.05 32.26
N ALA A 129 8.63 -7.25 32.18
CA ALA A 129 10.00 -7.69 32.35
C ALA A 129 10.27 -8.21 33.77
N GLU A 130 9.82 -7.50 34.81
CA GLU A 130 9.93 -7.96 36.21
C GLU A 130 9.15 -9.27 36.42
N ALA A 131 7.92 -9.35 35.90
CA ALA A 131 7.11 -10.56 35.98
C ALA A 131 7.79 -11.75 35.31
N LEU A 132 8.25 -11.58 34.06
CA LEU A 132 8.93 -12.62 33.30
C LEU A 132 10.20 -13.10 34.01
N PHE A 133 11.01 -12.18 34.51
CA PHE A 133 12.25 -12.51 35.22
C PHE A 133 11.96 -13.31 36.48
N ARG A 134 11.02 -12.83 37.31
CA ARG A 134 10.65 -13.48 38.56
C ARG A 134 10.05 -14.86 38.34
N GLN A 135 9.17 -15.02 37.35
CA GLN A 135 8.58 -16.32 37.00
C GLN A 135 9.63 -17.31 36.46
N THR A 136 10.65 -16.80 35.78
CA THR A 136 11.71 -17.64 35.19
C THR A 136 12.74 -18.10 36.22
N PHE A 137 13.17 -17.19 37.11
CA PHE A 137 14.33 -17.42 37.99
C PHE A 137 13.97 -17.53 39.47
N ASN A 138 12.73 -17.23 39.85
CA ASN A 138 12.25 -17.21 41.23
C ASN A 138 13.06 -16.27 42.15
N VAL A 139 13.56 -15.16 41.60
CA VAL A 139 14.22 -14.06 42.31
C VAL A 139 13.80 -12.73 41.67
N SER A 140 13.94 -11.62 42.38
CA SER A 140 13.67 -10.28 41.82
C SER A 140 14.63 -9.94 40.69
N ALA A 141 14.19 -9.16 39.70
CA ALA A 141 15.10 -8.71 38.64
C ALA A 141 16.16 -7.74 39.21
N PRO A 142 17.41 -7.83 38.74
CA PRO A 142 18.40 -6.81 39.03
C PRO A 142 18.04 -5.52 38.25
N GLU A 143 18.32 -4.38 38.86
CA GLU A 143 18.18 -3.08 38.18
C GLU A 143 19.24 -2.92 37.09
N PRO A 144 18.84 -2.77 35.80
CA PRO A 144 19.80 -2.57 34.72
C PRO A 144 20.37 -1.15 34.74
N SER A 145 21.64 -0.99 34.39
CA SER A 145 22.21 0.35 34.22
C SER A 145 21.67 1.02 32.95
N ALA A 146 21.59 2.36 32.94
CA ALA A 146 21.19 3.12 31.75
C ALA A 146 22.11 2.82 30.55
N GLU A 147 23.41 2.60 30.81
CA GLU A 147 24.37 2.19 29.78
C GLU A 147 24.03 0.81 29.18
N MET A 148 23.61 -0.15 30.01
CA MET A 148 23.19 -1.47 29.56
C MET A 148 21.92 -1.38 28.69
N LEU A 149 20.91 -0.63 29.15
CA LEU A 149 19.67 -0.43 28.39
C LEU A 149 19.92 0.21 27.03
N ALA A 150 20.74 1.27 26.97
CA ALA A 150 21.10 1.92 25.72
C ALA A 150 21.86 0.98 24.77
N THR A 151 22.77 0.14 25.30
CA THR A 151 23.52 -0.83 24.49
C THR A 151 22.60 -1.96 23.98
N ILE A 152 21.63 -2.39 24.77
CA ILE A 152 20.59 -3.36 24.36
C ILE A 152 19.71 -2.77 23.27
N ALA A 153 19.27 -1.52 23.41
CA ALA A 153 18.47 -0.85 22.39
C ALA A 153 19.24 -0.74 21.06
N ASP A 154 20.52 -0.34 21.09
CA ASP A 154 21.38 -0.32 19.90
C ASP A 154 21.56 -1.73 19.30
N LYS A 155 21.85 -2.75 20.12
CA LYS A 155 21.92 -4.14 19.66
C LYS A 155 20.64 -4.56 18.93
N ASN A 156 19.48 -4.28 19.53
CA ASN A 156 18.19 -4.64 18.98
C ASN A 156 17.94 -3.91 17.66
N ALA A 157 18.29 -2.63 17.56
CA ALA A 157 18.18 -1.87 16.31
C ALA A 157 19.01 -2.51 15.17
N GLN A 158 20.27 -2.87 15.43
CA GLN A 158 21.10 -3.56 14.42
C GLN A 158 20.55 -4.95 14.09
N PHE A 159 20.08 -5.69 15.09
CA PHE A 159 19.44 -6.99 14.89
C PHE A 159 18.16 -6.90 14.05
N PHE A 160 17.31 -5.90 14.26
CA PHE A 160 16.08 -5.72 13.49
C PHE A 160 16.36 -5.35 12.03
N ARG A 161 17.36 -4.50 11.77
CA ARG A 161 17.86 -4.23 10.41
C ARG A 161 18.36 -5.49 9.71
N ARG A 162 18.82 -6.47 10.48
CA ARG A 162 19.23 -7.80 9.98
C ARG A 162 18.07 -8.79 9.84
N TYR A 163 17.14 -8.81 10.79
CA TYR A 163 16.10 -9.83 10.89
C TYR A 163 14.90 -9.52 10.00
N ARG A 164 14.49 -8.25 9.96
CA ARG A 164 13.36 -7.74 9.18
C ARG A 164 13.78 -6.46 8.44
N PRO A 165 14.75 -6.54 7.52
CA PRO A 165 15.11 -5.39 6.69
C PRO A 165 13.95 -4.96 5.79
N LEU A 166 13.92 -3.68 5.43
CA LEU A 166 13.20 -3.24 4.22
C LEU A 166 13.83 -3.92 2.99
N ASN A 167 13.02 -4.25 1.99
CA ASN A 167 13.45 -5.03 0.82
C ASN A 167 13.83 -6.49 1.14
N ALA A 168 13.20 -7.12 2.13
CA ALA A 168 13.46 -8.53 2.45
C ALA A 168 13.21 -9.49 1.26
N PHE A 169 12.41 -9.10 0.25
CA PHE A 169 12.19 -9.87 -0.98
C PHE A 169 13.48 -10.10 -1.79
N TYR A 170 14.47 -9.20 -1.67
CA TYR A 170 15.77 -9.30 -2.35
C TYR A 170 16.77 -10.19 -1.61
N TYR A 171 16.44 -10.63 -0.40
CA TYR A 171 17.25 -11.50 0.44
C TYR A 171 16.62 -12.90 0.60
N THR A 172 15.40 -12.97 1.14
CA THR A 172 14.67 -14.22 1.40
C THR A 172 13.61 -14.55 0.36
N GLY A 173 13.24 -13.60 -0.50
CA GLY A 173 12.23 -13.78 -1.55
C GLY A 173 12.80 -14.19 -2.91
N ASP A 174 12.00 -14.03 -3.96
CA ASP A 174 12.30 -14.57 -5.30
C ASP A 174 13.35 -13.78 -6.08
N ARG A 175 13.76 -12.60 -5.60
CA ARG A 175 14.81 -11.75 -6.22
C ARG A 175 16.20 -11.95 -5.60
N ASN A 176 16.41 -13.09 -4.92
CA ASN A 176 17.63 -13.37 -4.14
C ASN A 176 18.85 -13.93 -4.92
N LYS A 177 18.75 -14.17 -6.24
CA LYS A 177 19.78 -14.89 -7.00
C LYS A 177 20.59 -14.07 -8.01
N ASP A 178 20.04 -12.99 -8.58
CA ASP A 178 20.72 -12.22 -9.64
C ASP A 178 20.80 -10.69 -9.41
N TYR A 179 19.84 -10.10 -8.67
CA TYR A 179 19.75 -8.64 -8.45
C TYR A 179 20.16 -8.20 -7.04
N GLY A 180 19.78 -8.96 -6.01
CA GLY A 180 19.99 -8.59 -4.60
C GLY A 180 21.23 -9.19 -3.94
N TYR A 181 21.79 -10.28 -4.47
CA TYR A 181 22.84 -11.03 -3.78
C TYR A 181 24.10 -10.18 -3.49
N LEU A 182 24.48 -9.29 -4.42
CA LEU A 182 25.70 -8.48 -4.32
C LEU A 182 25.62 -7.37 -3.27
N ASP A 183 24.43 -6.84 -2.98
CA ASP A 183 24.26 -5.71 -2.06
C ASP A 183 23.82 -6.14 -0.65
N PHE A 184 22.95 -7.16 -0.53
CA PHE A 184 22.26 -7.45 0.74
C PHE A 184 23.01 -8.41 1.66
N LEU A 185 23.57 -9.52 1.16
CA LEU A 185 24.25 -10.49 2.03
C LEU A 185 25.47 -9.92 2.76
N PRO A 186 26.34 -9.12 2.12
CA PRO A 186 27.41 -8.45 2.83
C PRO A 186 26.88 -7.51 3.92
N ALA A 187 25.80 -6.77 3.65
CA ALA A 187 25.17 -5.89 4.62
C ALA A 187 24.60 -6.68 5.81
N MET A 188 23.92 -7.80 5.56
CA MET A 188 23.38 -8.66 6.61
C MET A 188 24.50 -9.24 7.49
N HIS A 189 25.59 -9.70 6.88
CA HIS A 189 26.75 -10.18 7.65
C HIS A 189 27.39 -9.05 8.49
N ALA A 190 27.47 -7.84 7.96
CA ALA A 190 27.95 -6.69 8.72
C ALA A 190 27.04 -6.38 9.93
N PHE A 191 25.71 -6.41 9.78
CA PHE A 191 24.80 -6.27 10.92
C PHE A 191 24.92 -7.42 11.93
N ASP A 192 25.21 -8.66 11.49
CA ASP A 192 25.50 -9.78 12.38
C ASP A 192 26.76 -9.49 13.24
N VAL A 193 27.82 -8.95 12.64
CA VAL A 193 29.05 -8.53 13.36
C VAL A 193 28.76 -7.37 14.32
N MET A 194 28.06 -6.33 13.87
CA MET A 194 27.67 -5.19 14.73
C MET A 194 26.85 -5.67 15.93
N THR A 195 25.87 -6.56 15.71
CA THR A 195 25.05 -7.16 16.77
C THR A 195 25.91 -7.92 17.78
N ALA A 196 26.89 -8.71 17.30
CA ALA A 196 27.82 -9.45 18.15
C ALA A 196 28.71 -8.53 18.99
N ASN A 197 29.19 -7.41 18.43
CA ASN A 197 30.00 -6.43 19.16
C ASN A 197 29.22 -5.80 20.32
N ARG A 198 27.93 -5.43 20.11
CA ARG A 198 27.07 -4.92 21.18
C ARG A 198 26.79 -6.00 22.23
N ASP A 199 26.51 -7.23 21.79
CA ASP A 199 26.28 -8.35 22.71
C ASP A 199 27.47 -8.56 23.65
N GLN A 200 28.68 -8.60 23.10
CA GLN A 200 29.91 -8.69 23.89
C GLN A 200 30.02 -7.54 24.90
N ARG A 201 29.73 -6.30 24.49
CA ARG A 201 29.76 -5.14 25.39
C ARG A 201 28.71 -5.25 26.51
N ILE A 202 27.50 -5.74 26.21
CA ILE A 202 26.46 -5.99 27.22
C ILE A 202 26.96 -6.96 28.29
N TRP A 203 27.61 -8.06 27.89
CA TRP A 203 28.22 -9.01 28.83
C TRP A 203 29.32 -8.39 29.68
N GLU A 204 30.13 -7.50 29.11
CA GLU A 204 31.18 -6.81 29.86
C GLU A 204 30.61 -5.77 30.84
N ILE A 205 29.55 -5.05 30.47
CA ILE A 205 28.81 -4.17 31.38
C ILE A 205 28.19 -4.98 32.52
N ALA A 206 27.60 -6.14 32.22
CA ALA A 206 27.03 -7.03 33.23
C ALA A 206 28.09 -7.56 34.23
N LYS A 207 29.37 -7.60 33.84
CA LYS A 207 30.52 -7.92 34.71
C LYS A 207 31.07 -6.71 35.47
N GLY A 208 30.44 -5.55 35.38
CA GLY A 208 30.82 -4.33 36.10
C GLY A 208 31.79 -3.42 35.35
N LYS A 209 32.06 -3.63 34.06
CA LYS A 209 32.80 -2.65 33.25
C LYS A 209 31.89 -1.48 32.87
N SER A 210 32.48 -0.30 32.67
CA SER A 210 31.78 0.82 32.05
C SER A 210 32.54 1.30 30.83
N PHE A 211 31.79 1.74 29.83
CA PHE A 211 32.28 2.28 28.58
C PHE A 211 31.60 3.64 28.30
N ALA A 212 31.18 4.34 29.35
CA ALA A 212 30.53 5.65 29.23
C ALA A 212 31.36 6.61 28.36
N GLY A 213 30.70 7.24 27.38
CA GLY A 213 31.33 8.14 26.41
C GLY A 213 32.14 7.44 25.30
N GLN A 214 32.27 6.11 25.31
CA GLN A 214 32.96 5.35 24.27
C GLN A 214 31.95 4.79 23.26
N LYS A 215 32.22 4.95 21.96
CA LYS A 215 31.48 4.27 20.89
C LYS A 215 31.75 2.76 20.93
N VAL A 216 30.82 1.96 20.44
CA VAL A 216 31.06 0.52 20.24
C VAL A 216 32.15 0.37 19.16
N ASP A 217 33.09 -0.54 19.40
CA ASP A 217 34.16 -0.82 18.44
C ASP A 217 33.62 -1.70 17.31
N ASP A 218 33.48 -1.10 16.13
CA ASP A 218 33.04 -1.74 14.89
C ASP A 218 34.18 -1.86 13.87
N SER A 219 35.45 -1.75 14.29
CA SER A 219 36.57 -1.84 13.36
C SER A 219 36.71 -3.21 12.70
N ASN A 220 36.01 -4.22 13.20
CA ASN A 220 35.94 -5.57 12.65
C ASN A 220 34.77 -5.78 11.66
N VAL A 221 33.91 -4.78 11.45
CA VAL A 221 32.81 -4.85 10.48
C VAL A 221 33.40 -4.87 9.06
N PRO A 222 33.10 -5.89 8.23
CA PRO A 222 33.65 -5.97 6.89
C PRO A 222 33.22 -4.78 6.01
N GLU A 223 34.14 -4.29 5.19
CA GLU A 223 33.80 -3.30 4.18
C GLU A 223 32.84 -3.88 3.14
N MET A 224 31.90 -3.05 2.68
CA MET A 224 30.97 -3.44 1.63
C MET A 224 31.69 -3.57 0.28
N PRO A 225 31.39 -4.60 -0.53
CA PRO A 225 32.03 -4.78 -1.82
C PRO A 225 31.73 -3.62 -2.78
N PRO A 226 32.63 -3.31 -3.73
CA PRO A 226 32.39 -2.26 -4.71
C PRO A 226 31.15 -2.58 -5.55
N THR A 227 30.32 -1.57 -5.78
CA THR A 227 29.13 -1.70 -6.61
C THR A 227 29.49 -1.68 -8.09
N LYS A 228 28.90 -2.59 -8.87
CA LYS A 228 29.02 -2.57 -10.33
C LYS A 228 27.97 -1.63 -10.92
N GLU A 229 28.41 -0.55 -11.54
CA GLU A 229 27.54 0.26 -12.39
C GLU A 229 27.13 -0.53 -13.63
N SER A 230 25.82 -0.66 -13.86
CA SER A 230 25.29 -1.18 -15.13
C SER A 230 25.33 -0.10 -16.22
N ARG A 231 25.02 -0.47 -17.46
CA ARG A 231 25.07 0.42 -18.65
C ARG A 231 24.03 1.55 -18.55
N GLY A 232 24.32 2.69 -19.17
CA GLY A 232 23.42 3.84 -19.42
C GLY A 232 22.49 4.26 -18.27
N ALA A 233 22.74 5.41 -17.67
CA ALA A 233 21.77 6.10 -16.81
C ALA A 233 21.37 7.42 -17.48
N ASN A 234 20.23 7.99 -17.09
CA ASN A 234 19.90 9.36 -17.49
C ASN A 234 20.87 10.34 -16.84
N GLU A 235 20.87 11.59 -17.30
CA GLU A 235 21.67 12.63 -16.69
C GLU A 235 20.83 13.50 -15.75
N TRP A 236 21.48 14.01 -14.70
CA TRP A 236 20.88 15.08 -13.91
C TRP A 236 20.90 16.37 -14.72
N MET A 237 19.82 17.14 -14.63
CA MET A 237 19.65 18.43 -15.28
C MET A 237 19.29 19.44 -14.20
N THR A 238 19.69 20.70 -14.35
CA THR A 238 19.21 21.78 -13.47
C THR A 238 17.68 21.91 -13.59
N PRO A 239 16.98 22.50 -12.60
CA PRO A 239 15.55 22.77 -12.72
C PRO A 239 15.20 23.57 -13.99
N THR A 240 16.02 24.56 -14.37
CA THR A 240 15.78 25.33 -15.61
C THR A 240 15.81 24.46 -16.87
N ASN A 241 16.77 23.52 -16.95
CA ASN A 241 16.88 22.62 -18.10
C ASN A 241 15.77 21.57 -18.12
N GLU A 242 15.33 21.10 -16.95
CA GLU A 242 14.18 20.18 -16.86
C GLU A 242 12.89 20.86 -17.30
N LEU A 243 12.64 22.10 -16.86
CA LEU A 243 11.48 22.87 -17.32
C LEU A 243 11.48 23.04 -18.84
N ALA A 244 12.65 23.21 -19.46
CA ALA A 244 12.79 23.27 -20.92
C ALA A 244 12.56 21.92 -21.62
N ALA A 245 12.69 20.80 -20.90
CA ALA A 245 12.39 19.45 -21.39
C ALA A 245 10.88 19.11 -21.32
N PHE A 246 10.07 19.94 -20.67
CA PHE A 246 8.62 19.79 -20.63
C PHE A 246 7.94 20.27 -21.91
N LYS A 247 7.08 19.41 -22.45
CA LYS A 247 6.04 19.79 -23.41
C LYS A 247 4.76 20.04 -22.62
N VAL A 248 4.46 21.31 -22.38
CA VAL A 248 3.31 21.76 -21.60
C VAL A 248 2.13 22.03 -22.54
N ASP A 249 0.92 21.64 -22.16
CA ASP A 249 -0.30 22.06 -22.86
C ASP A 249 -0.36 23.60 -22.93
N PRO A 250 -0.60 24.19 -24.12
CA PRO A 250 -0.48 25.64 -24.33
C PRO A 250 -1.42 26.49 -23.47
N ARG A 251 -2.45 25.91 -22.86
CA ARG A 251 -3.40 26.59 -21.96
C ARG A 251 -2.84 26.83 -20.55
N PHE A 252 -1.71 26.22 -20.21
CA PHE A 252 -1.17 26.24 -18.85
C PHE A 252 0.23 26.84 -18.79
N GLU A 253 0.60 27.33 -17.61
CA GLU A 253 1.94 27.77 -17.24
C GLU A 253 2.48 26.87 -16.14
N VAL A 254 3.77 26.56 -16.21
CA VAL A 254 4.48 25.74 -15.24
C VAL A 254 5.66 26.55 -14.69
N ASN A 255 5.79 26.60 -13.37
CA ASN A 255 6.95 27.17 -12.71
C ASN A 255 7.53 26.22 -11.67
N LEU A 256 8.82 26.38 -11.37
CA LEU A 256 9.44 25.71 -10.23
C LEU A 256 8.90 26.34 -8.94
N PHE A 257 8.33 25.53 -8.06
CA PHE A 257 7.90 25.97 -6.73
C PHE A 257 9.05 25.84 -5.72
N ALA A 258 9.73 24.69 -5.71
CA ALA A 258 10.87 24.41 -4.83
C ALA A 258 11.81 23.38 -5.47
N SER A 259 13.10 23.43 -5.15
CA SER A 259 14.09 22.43 -5.59
C SER A 259 15.16 22.16 -4.56
N GLU A 260 15.89 21.07 -4.79
CA GLU A 260 17.08 20.69 -4.04
C GLU A 260 18.19 21.77 -4.04
N GLU A 261 18.22 22.63 -5.07
CA GLU A 261 19.21 23.70 -5.18
C GLU A 261 18.97 24.82 -4.15
N GLN A 262 17.71 25.04 -3.78
CA GLN A 262 17.30 26.03 -2.78
C GLN A 262 17.16 25.43 -1.39
N PHE A 263 16.62 24.22 -1.29
CA PHE A 263 16.32 23.53 -0.03
C PHE A 263 16.95 22.13 -0.03
N PRO A 264 18.16 21.93 0.55
CA PRO A 264 18.85 20.64 0.56
C PRO A 264 18.09 19.49 1.21
N GLU A 265 17.13 19.80 2.08
CA GLU A 265 16.22 18.85 2.71
C GLU A 265 15.12 18.32 1.77
N LEU A 266 14.87 18.96 0.62
CA LEU A 266 13.95 18.48 -0.43
C LEU A 266 14.63 17.39 -1.27
N ALA A 267 15.15 16.38 -0.59
CA ALA A 267 15.80 15.23 -1.20
C ALA A 267 14.76 14.15 -1.47
N ASN A 268 14.64 13.71 -2.72
CA ASN A 268 13.80 12.57 -3.10
C ASN A 268 12.37 12.70 -2.53
N PRO A 269 11.61 13.76 -2.86
CA PRO A 269 10.28 13.95 -2.32
C PRO A 269 9.32 12.86 -2.81
N ILE A 270 8.46 12.38 -1.92
CA ILE A 270 7.57 11.23 -2.18
C ILE A 270 6.10 11.64 -2.21
N GLN A 271 5.62 12.41 -1.23
CA GLN A 271 4.20 12.75 -1.11
C GLN A 271 3.98 14.21 -0.69
N LEU A 272 2.88 14.83 -1.15
CA LEU A 272 2.49 16.22 -0.84
C LEU A 272 1.20 16.27 -0.02
N ARG A 273 1.12 17.14 0.99
CA ARG A 273 -0.13 17.46 1.70
C ARG A 273 -0.22 18.95 2.03
N TRP A 274 -1.43 19.50 2.03
CA TRP A 274 -1.70 20.88 2.45
C TRP A 274 -2.33 20.90 3.82
N ASP A 275 -1.73 21.59 4.77
CA ASP A 275 -2.34 21.79 6.08
C ASP A 275 -3.46 22.85 6.05
N THR A 276 -4.19 22.98 7.16
CA THR A 276 -5.31 23.93 7.29
C THR A 276 -4.88 25.40 7.34
N GLN A 277 -3.56 25.67 7.36
CA GLN A 277 -2.96 27.00 7.26
C GLN A 277 -2.50 27.32 5.84
N GLY A 278 -2.65 26.39 4.89
CA GLY A 278 -2.26 26.57 3.51
C GLY A 278 -0.76 26.40 3.24
N ARG A 279 -0.03 25.68 4.11
CA ARG A 279 1.39 25.36 3.92
C ARG A 279 1.56 24.00 3.25
N LEU A 280 2.55 23.86 2.36
CA LEU A 280 2.81 22.61 1.65
C LEU A 280 3.76 21.73 2.47
N TRP A 281 3.32 20.53 2.83
CA TRP A 281 4.13 19.52 3.50
C TRP A 281 4.60 18.48 2.50
N VAL A 282 5.85 18.03 2.66
CA VAL A 282 6.50 17.06 1.77
C VAL A 282 7.22 15.99 2.58
N SER A 283 6.99 14.71 2.27
CA SER A 283 7.83 13.63 2.77
C SER A 283 9.05 13.44 1.86
N THR A 284 10.22 13.24 2.44
CA THR A 284 11.52 13.25 1.75
C THR A 284 12.35 12.04 2.19
N SER A 285 13.18 11.47 1.31
CA SER A 285 13.98 10.28 1.68
C SER A 285 15.41 10.24 1.12
N GLN A 286 16.38 10.29 2.03
CA GLN A 286 17.80 10.04 1.74
C GLN A 286 18.19 8.57 1.98
N ALA A 287 17.41 7.84 2.79
CA ALA A 287 17.62 6.42 3.06
C ALA A 287 17.17 5.54 1.90
N TYR A 288 16.21 5.98 1.07
CA TYR A 288 15.71 5.20 -0.05
C TYR A 288 16.83 4.78 -1.03
N PRO A 289 16.78 3.54 -1.56
CA PRO A 289 15.80 2.50 -1.30
C PRO A 289 16.14 1.58 -0.11
N HIS A 290 17.28 1.76 0.55
CA HIS A 290 17.73 0.85 1.62
C HIS A 290 18.79 1.47 2.55
N LEU A 291 18.66 1.18 3.85
CA LEU A 291 19.61 1.56 4.90
C LEU A 291 20.76 0.54 5.01
N TYR A 292 22.01 1.00 4.91
CA TYR A 292 23.20 0.14 5.00
C TYR A 292 23.89 0.23 6.37
N PRO A 293 24.72 -0.76 6.75
CA PRO A 293 25.49 -0.74 7.99
C PRO A 293 26.27 0.57 8.19
N GLY A 294 26.22 1.11 9.41
CA GLY A 294 26.81 2.40 9.76
C GLY A 294 25.96 3.63 9.41
N GLN A 295 24.78 3.44 8.81
CA GLN A 295 23.80 4.49 8.55
C GLN A 295 22.66 4.45 9.58
N GLU A 296 22.04 5.60 9.82
CA GLU A 296 20.83 5.76 10.62
C GLU A 296 19.72 6.39 9.75
N PRO A 297 18.44 6.04 9.96
CA PRO A 297 17.33 6.73 9.32
C PRO A 297 17.37 8.22 9.64
N ASN A 298 17.24 9.06 8.61
CA ASN A 298 17.26 10.52 8.74
C ASN A 298 16.31 11.20 7.74
N ASP A 299 15.30 10.47 7.29
CA ASP A 299 14.27 10.96 6.39
C ASP A 299 13.33 11.91 7.14
N ARG A 300 12.65 12.80 6.41
CA ARG A 300 12.01 13.99 7.00
C ARG A 300 10.64 14.29 6.44
N LEU A 301 9.83 14.94 7.27
CA LEU A 301 8.72 15.78 6.82
C LEU A 301 9.18 17.23 6.83
N VAL A 302 9.05 17.89 5.69
CA VAL A 302 9.42 19.31 5.51
C VAL A 302 8.20 20.14 5.15
N ILE A 303 8.17 21.38 5.60
CA ILE A 303 7.12 22.36 5.30
C ILE A 303 7.72 23.42 4.40
N LEU A 304 7.12 23.62 3.22
CA LEU A 304 7.47 24.63 2.23
C LEU A 304 6.40 25.73 2.24
N GLU A 305 6.85 26.98 2.29
CA GLU A 305 6.00 28.16 2.36
C GLU A 305 6.40 29.16 1.28
N ASP A 306 5.39 29.72 0.61
CA ASP A 306 5.48 30.89 -0.27
C ASP A 306 4.93 32.09 0.52
N THR A 307 5.83 32.90 1.09
CA THR A 307 5.44 33.96 2.04
C THR A 307 5.11 35.28 1.37
N ASP A 308 5.47 35.46 0.09
CA ASP A 308 5.16 36.65 -0.71
C ASP A 308 4.10 36.40 -1.81
N ASN A 309 3.63 35.16 -1.95
CA ASN A 309 2.65 34.69 -2.93
C ASN A 309 3.10 34.87 -4.39
N ASP A 310 4.39 34.78 -4.70
CA ASP A 310 4.91 34.83 -6.08
C ASP A 310 4.79 33.49 -6.83
N GLY A 311 4.29 32.46 -6.17
CA GLY A 311 4.16 31.10 -6.70
C GLY A 311 5.41 30.26 -6.50
N ARG A 312 6.36 30.67 -5.65
CA ARG A 312 7.58 29.92 -5.28
C ARG A 312 7.73 29.86 -3.77
N ALA A 313 8.23 28.74 -3.27
CA ALA A 313 8.60 28.64 -1.87
C ALA A 313 9.86 29.48 -1.60
N ASP A 314 9.82 30.29 -0.55
CA ASP A 314 10.95 31.09 -0.06
C ASP A 314 11.46 30.61 1.31
N LYS A 315 10.71 29.71 1.96
CA LYS A 315 11.02 29.14 3.27
C LYS A 315 10.77 27.64 3.31
N SER A 316 11.67 26.94 4.00
CA SER A 316 11.56 25.53 4.30
C SER A 316 11.86 25.26 5.77
N THR A 317 11.09 24.37 6.39
CA THR A 317 11.22 23.96 7.81
C THR A 317 11.16 22.44 7.93
N VAL A 318 12.15 21.83 8.59
CA VAL A 318 12.07 20.41 8.97
C VAL A 318 11.17 20.28 10.20
N TRP A 319 9.99 19.68 10.02
CA TRP A 319 9.02 19.48 11.11
C TRP A 319 9.26 18.17 11.86
N ALA A 320 9.59 17.09 11.14
CA ALA A 320 9.97 15.81 11.74
C ALA A 320 11.21 15.22 11.04
N ASP A 321 12.04 14.53 11.82
CA ASP A 321 13.23 13.81 11.36
C ASP A 321 13.27 12.37 11.89
N LYS A 322 14.36 11.65 11.57
CA LYS A 322 14.61 10.26 11.98
C LYS A 322 13.51 9.29 11.52
N LEU A 323 12.90 9.56 10.37
CA LEU A 323 11.99 8.64 9.70
C LEU A 323 12.78 7.67 8.82
N HIS A 324 12.16 6.52 8.51
CA HIS A 324 12.71 5.50 7.63
C HIS A 324 11.78 5.30 6.42
N ILE A 325 12.13 5.93 5.30
CA ILE A 325 11.40 5.85 4.02
C ILE A 325 9.90 6.19 4.20
N PRO A 326 9.56 7.45 4.57
CA PRO A 326 8.17 7.85 4.81
C PRO A 326 7.38 7.97 3.49
N LEU A 327 6.81 6.84 3.06
CA LEU A 327 6.10 6.71 1.80
C LEU A 327 4.79 7.51 1.72
N ALA A 328 4.12 7.69 2.86
CA ALA A 328 2.89 8.46 2.94
C ALA A 328 2.69 9.07 4.34
N PHE A 329 1.91 10.13 4.40
CA PHE A 329 1.47 10.78 5.62
C PHE A 329 0.14 11.50 5.46
N GLU A 330 -0.57 11.71 6.56
CA GLU A 330 -1.83 12.47 6.57
C GLU A 330 -2.10 13.11 7.93
N PHE A 331 -2.74 14.28 7.94
CA PHE A 331 -3.07 15.02 9.17
C PHE A 331 -4.26 14.42 9.91
N GLY A 332 -4.22 14.40 11.23
CA GLY A 332 -5.36 14.00 12.08
C GLY A 332 -4.98 13.90 13.54
N ASP A 333 -5.96 13.85 14.43
CA ASP A 333 -5.84 13.80 15.89
C ASP A 333 -4.88 14.87 16.47
N GLY A 334 -4.84 16.04 15.82
CA GLY A 334 -3.97 17.17 16.14
C GLY A 334 -2.48 16.93 15.85
N GLY A 335 -2.15 15.96 14.99
CA GLY A 335 -0.79 15.62 14.57
C GLY A 335 -0.76 15.04 13.15
N VAL A 336 0.18 14.12 12.91
CA VAL A 336 0.41 13.49 11.60
C VAL A 336 0.56 11.98 11.76
N TYR A 337 -0.21 11.22 11.00
CA TYR A 337 0.05 9.80 10.77
C TYR A 337 1.10 9.65 9.68
N VAL A 338 2.14 8.84 9.91
CA VAL A 338 3.26 8.67 8.98
C VAL A 338 3.57 7.20 8.78
N SER A 339 3.91 6.83 7.55
CA SER A 339 4.52 5.54 7.24
C SER A 339 5.96 5.50 7.74
N ASP A 340 6.33 4.45 8.48
CA ASP A 340 7.69 4.20 8.97
C ASP A 340 7.89 2.66 9.09
N GLU A 341 7.84 1.96 7.95
CA GLU A 341 7.80 0.49 7.85
C GLU A 341 8.77 -0.23 8.83
N PRO A 342 8.33 -1.26 9.57
CA PRO A 342 7.01 -1.94 9.56
C PRO A 342 5.94 -1.24 10.41
N HIS A 343 6.11 0.04 10.72
CA HIS A 343 5.28 0.76 11.68
C HIS A 343 4.38 1.80 10.99
N LEU A 344 3.16 1.93 11.50
CA LEU A 344 2.38 3.15 11.34
C LEU A 344 2.64 4.01 12.58
N LEU A 345 3.14 5.23 12.40
CA LEU A 345 3.41 6.14 13.52
C LEU A 345 2.43 7.31 13.55
N PHE A 346 2.33 7.89 14.74
CA PHE A 346 1.69 9.17 14.99
C PHE A 346 2.72 10.12 15.59
N LEU A 347 2.85 11.29 14.98
CA LEU A 347 3.75 12.37 15.38
C LEU A 347 2.94 13.61 15.75
N LYS A 348 3.40 14.38 16.73
CA LYS A 348 2.74 15.62 17.14
C LYS A 348 3.75 16.64 17.65
N ASP A 349 3.43 17.89 17.42
CA ASP A 349 4.05 19.06 18.06
C ASP A 349 3.17 19.44 19.26
N THR A 350 3.69 19.25 20.47
CA THR A 350 2.92 19.45 21.71
C THR A 350 3.15 20.80 22.38
N ASP A 351 4.17 21.56 21.97
CA ASP A 351 4.50 22.87 22.53
C ASP A 351 4.33 24.04 21.53
N GLY A 352 4.09 23.74 20.25
CA GLY A 352 3.80 24.69 19.19
C GLY A 352 5.04 25.35 18.59
N ASP A 353 6.24 24.78 18.77
CA ASP A 353 7.50 25.32 18.23
C ASP A 353 7.69 25.04 16.73
N GLY A 354 6.77 24.30 16.10
CA GLY A 354 6.83 23.90 14.71
C GLY A 354 7.66 22.64 14.48
N LYS A 355 7.86 21.79 15.50
CA LYS A 355 8.54 20.49 15.39
C LYS A 355 7.79 19.40 16.14
N ALA A 356 7.88 18.18 15.62
CA ALA A 356 7.37 17.01 16.30
C ALA A 356 8.26 16.66 17.51
N ASP A 357 7.71 16.75 18.71
CA ASP A 357 8.33 16.37 19.98
C ASP A 357 7.70 15.11 20.59
N PHE A 358 6.52 14.70 20.09
CA PHE A 358 5.84 13.46 20.45
C PHE A 358 5.87 12.46 19.28
N ARG A 359 6.23 11.20 19.58
CA ARG A 359 6.24 10.09 18.63
C ARG A 359 5.65 8.84 19.30
N ARG A 360 4.69 8.21 18.63
CA ARG A 360 4.05 6.97 19.10
C ARG A 360 3.84 5.99 17.95
N GLN A 361 4.10 4.72 18.20
CA GLN A 361 3.68 3.64 17.30
C GLN A 361 2.18 3.41 17.44
N VAL A 362 1.44 3.44 16.33
CA VAL A 362 0.00 3.13 16.30
C VAL A 362 -0.20 1.63 16.09
N PHE A 363 0.45 1.09 15.05
CA PHE A 363 0.48 -0.34 14.74
C PHE A 363 1.88 -0.74 14.23
N THR A 364 2.17 -2.02 14.36
CA THR A 364 3.34 -2.68 13.75
C THR A 364 2.92 -3.97 13.09
N GLY A 365 3.81 -4.56 12.30
CA GLY A 365 3.60 -5.85 11.68
C GLY A 365 3.26 -5.77 10.19
N PHE A 366 3.24 -4.58 9.61
CA PHE A 366 3.13 -4.39 8.16
C PHE A 366 4.32 -5.00 7.42
N GLY A 367 4.11 -5.47 6.20
CA GLY A 367 5.13 -6.07 5.35
C GLY A 367 6.33 -5.13 5.15
N THR A 368 7.51 -5.70 4.97
CA THR A 368 8.77 -4.97 4.69
C THR A 368 9.52 -5.59 3.50
N GLU A 369 8.86 -6.47 2.77
CA GLU A 369 9.45 -7.26 1.71
C GLU A 369 9.89 -6.38 0.54
N ASP A 370 9.21 -5.26 0.28
CA ASP A 370 9.62 -4.24 -0.68
C ASP A 370 9.28 -2.82 -0.19
N SER A 371 10.32 -1.99 -0.07
CA SER A 371 10.35 -0.63 0.52
C SER A 371 9.46 0.44 -0.14
N HIS A 372 8.79 0.14 -1.25
CA HIS A 372 7.89 1.08 -1.93
C HIS A 372 6.51 0.49 -2.21
N HIS A 373 6.20 -0.65 -1.59
CA HIS A 373 4.93 -1.36 -1.75
C HIS A 373 4.08 -1.30 -0.48
N ALA A 374 4.68 -1.02 0.68
CA ALA A 374 4.02 -1.14 1.98
C ALA A 374 3.78 0.21 2.63
N LEU A 375 2.65 0.34 3.34
CA LEU A 375 2.23 1.53 4.07
C LEU A 375 2.28 2.81 3.23
N HIS A 376 1.54 2.86 2.13
CA HIS A 376 1.40 4.07 1.31
C HIS A 376 -0.07 4.47 1.06
N ASP A 377 -0.30 5.51 0.26
CA ASP A 377 -1.64 6.00 -0.13
C ASP A 377 -2.54 6.42 1.06
N PHE A 378 -1.98 7.08 2.08
CA PHE A 378 -2.76 7.55 3.23
C PHE A 378 -3.76 8.63 2.80
N VAL A 379 -5.05 8.40 3.02
CA VAL A 379 -6.10 9.40 2.77
C VAL A 379 -7.30 9.16 3.67
N TRP A 380 -7.97 10.23 4.10
CA TRP A 380 -9.24 10.10 4.82
C TRP A 380 -10.39 9.83 3.85
N THR A 381 -11.21 8.83 4.16
CA THR A 381 -12.51 8.68 3.52
C THR A 381 -13.38 9.90 3.83
N PRO A 382 -14.34 10.25 2.96
CA PRO A 382 -15.23 11.39 3.19
C PRO A 382 -15.95 11.33 4.55
N ASP A 383 -16.20 10.13 5.04
CA ASP A 383 -16.92 9.79 6.28
C ASP A 383 -16.02 9.51 7.50
N GLY A 384 -14.70 9.68 7.36
CA GLY A 384 -13.79 9.90 8.49
C GLY A 384 -12.97 8.70 8.97
N ASP A 385 -12.67 7.73 8.11
CA ASP A 385 -11.66 6.69 8.39
C ASP A 385 -10.40 6.91 7.56
N LEU A 386 -9.23 6.62 8.13
CA LEU A 386 -7.96 6.68 7.40
C LEU A 386 -7.79 5.37 6.62
N ILE A 387 -7.70 5.45 5.29
CA ILE A 387 -7.35 4.28 4.47
C ILE A 387 -5.86 4.27 4.14
N ILE A 388 -5.31 3.07 4.09
CA ILE A 388 -3.89 2.78 3.89
C ILE A 388 -3.77 1.58 2.95
N ARG A 389 -2.74 1.52 2.10
CA ARG A 389 -2.53 0.41 1.17
C ARG A 389 -1.22 -0.33 1.42
N ASP A 390 -1.29 -1.65 1.28
CA ASP A 390 -0.16 -2.51 0.99
C ASP A 390 -0.36 -3.14 -0.39
N SER A 391 0.73 -3.36 -1.10
CA SER A 391 0.76 -3.86 -2.48
C SER A 391 1.39 -5.26 -2.57
N ILE A 392 1.72 -5.73 -3.79
CA ILE A 392 2.29 -7.07 -4.02
C ILE A 392 3.57 -7.34 -3.21
N PHE A 393 3.85 -8.63 -2.91
CA PHE A 393 4.98 -9.18 -2.15
C PHE A 393 4.84 -9.17 -0.63
N LEU A 394 3.92 -8.37 -0.09
CA LEU A 394 3.85 -8.11 1.34
C LEU A 394 2.99 -9.11 2.09
N HIS A 395 3.46 -9.47 3.29
CA HIS A 395 2.71 -10.27 4.25
C HIS A 395 2.57 -9.51 5.56
N SER A 396 1.45 -8.82 5.71
CA SER A 396 1.17 -8.00 6.89
C SER A 396 0.47 -8.82 7.97
N GLN A 397 0.96 -8.73 9.19
CA GLN A 397 0.53 -9.48 10.38
C GLN A 397 0.43 -8.51 11.57
N ILE A 398 -0.70 -7.81 11.69
CA ILE A 398 -0.92 -6.80 12.71
C ILE A 398 -1.73 -7.40 13.85
N GLU A 399 -1.29 -7.24 15.10
CA GLU A 399 -2.05 -7.60 16.29
C GLU A 399 -2.92 -6.41 16.72
N THR A 400 -4.16 -6.64 17.14
CA THR A 400 -5.07 -5.59 17.61
C THR A 400 -5.93 -6.07 18.78
N ALA A 401 -6.58 -5.14 19.48
CA ALA A 401 -7.59 -5.45 20.49
C ALA A 401 -8.79 -6.26 19.95
N TYR A 402 -8.99 -6.27 18.63
CA TYR A 402 -10.09 -6.94 17.93
C TYR A 402 -9.67 -8.25 17.26
N GLY A 403 -8.39 -8.62 17.37
CA GLY A 403 -7.81 -9.83 16.76
C GLY A 403 -6.72 -9.52 15.74
N PRO A 404 -6.04 -10.56 15.24
CA PRO A 404 -5.03 -10.39 14.22
C PRO A 404 -5.67 -9.93 12.90
N VAL A 405 -5.11 -8.86 12.34
CA VAL A 405 -5.46 -8.34 11.02
C VAL A 405 -4.35 -8.75 10.06
N ARG A 406 -4.73 -9.51 9.02
CA ARG A 406 -3.77 -10.08 8.06
C ARG A 406 -4.07 -9.62 6.65
N LEU A 407 -3.01 -9.46 5.88
CA LEU A 407 -3.08 -9.21 4.46
C LEU A 407 -1.94 -9.94 3.76
N ASP A 408 -2.29 -10.58 2.65
CA ASP A 408 -1.35 -11.23 1.74
C ASP A 408 -1.50 -10.55 0.38
N ASN A 409 -0.39 -10.17 -0.25
CA ASN A 409 -0.28 -9.77 -1.65
C ASN A 409 -1.33 -8.75 -2.13
N SER A 410 -1.24 -7.52 -1.64
CA SER A 410 -2.08 -6.37 -1.97
C SER A 410 -3.48 -6.34 -1.34
N GLY A 411 -3.84 -5.15 -0.86
CA GLY A 411 -5.17 -4.81 -0.37
C GLY A 411 -5.15 -3.51 0.44
N TRP A 412 -6.28 -3.21 1.07
CA TRP A 412 -6.47 -1.98 1.81
C TRP A 412 -6.72 -2.24 3.29
N PHE A 413 -6.26 -1.30 4.11
CA PHE A 413 -6.64 -1.16 5.49
C PHE A 413 -7.53 0.07 5.65
N ARG A 414 -8.49 -0.02 6.55
CA ARG A 414 -9.32 1.08 7.05
C ARG A 414 -9.10 1.19 8.54
N LEU A 415 -8.59 2.31 9.00
CA LEU A 415 -8.35 2.63 10.39
C LEU A 415 -9.37 3.65 10.89
N ARG A 416 -10.16 3.24 11.88
CA ARG A 416 -10.94 4.13 12.73
C ARG A 416 -10.09 4.54 13.94
N THR A 417 -9.62 5.78 13.99
CA THR A 417 -8.56 6.21 14.92
C THR A 417 -9.02 6.29 16.38
N ASP A 418 -10.24 6.74 16.63
CA ASP A 418 -10.83 6.86 17.97
C ASP A 418 -11.06 5.51 18.66
N THR A 419 -11.40 4.46 17.90
CA THR A 419 -11.58 3.10 18.42
C THR A 419 -10.41 2.18 18.11
N GLN A 420 -9.35 2.66 17.46
CA GLN A 420 -8.21 1.84 16.98
C GLN A 420 -8.63 0.60 16.18
N LYS A 421 -9.78 0.64 15.49
CA LYS A 421 -10.30 -0.52 14.76
C LYS A 421 -9.70 -0.52 13.36
N LEU A 422 -8.84 -1.50 13.09
CA LEU A 422 -8.24 -1.74 11.79
C LEU A 422 -9.01 -2.85 11.07
N THR A 423 -9.48 -2.58 9.86
CA THR A 423 -10.21 -3.56 9.03
C THR A 423 -9.52 -3.70 7.68
N THR A 424 -9.29 -4.94 7.22
CA THR A 424 -8.80 -5.18 5.86
C THR A 424 -9.94 -5.43 4.88
N PHE A 425 -9.79 -4.89 3.67
CA PHE A 425 -10.78 -5.04 2.61
C PHE A 425 -10.10 -5.01 1.23
N GLY A 426 -10.84 -5.46 0.21
CA GLY A 426 -10.39 -5.39 -1.18
C GLY A 426 -9.06 -6.08 -1.46
N SER A 427 -8.73 -7.19 -0.77
CA SER A 427 -7.53 -7.97 -1.09
C SER A 427 -7.71 -8.74 -2.39
N TYR A 428 -6.81 -8.57 -3.34
CA TYR A 428 -6.77 -9.33 -4.58
C TYR A 428 -5.36 -9.27 -5.18
N PRO A 429 -4.98 -10.20 -6.07
CA PRO A 429 -3.71 -10.12 -6.79
C PRO A 429 -3.64 -8.84 -7.65
N SER A 430 -2.94 -7.83 -7.14
CA SER A 430 -2.66 -6.55 -7.78
C SER A 430 -1.13 -6.34 -7.86
N THR A 431 -0.69 -5.24 -8.46
CA THR A 431 0.74 -4.92 -8.61
C THR A 431 1.24 -3.94 -7.56
N ASN A 432 1.80 -2.80 -7.97
CA ASN A 432 2.18 -1.69 -7.10
C ASN A 432 1.44 -0.41 -7.51
N PRO A 433 0.14 -0.31 -7.18
CA PRO A 433 -0.65 0.87 -7.49
C PRO A 433 -0.40 2.01 -6.51
N TRP A 434 -0.26 3.22 -7.03
CA TRP A 434 -0.20 4.46 -6.25
C TRP A 434 -1.23 5.45 -6.76
N GLY A 435 -1.66 6.36 -5.89
CA GLY A 435 -2.64 7.38 -6.24
C GLY A 435 -4.03 6.96 -5.81
N VAL A 436 -4.58 7.77 -4.91
CA VAL A 436 -5.90 7.61 -4.34
C VAL A 436 -6.54 8.97 -4.09
N THR A 437 -7.83 9.07 -4.40
CA THR A 437 -8.67 10.22 -4.05
C THR A 437 -10.15 9.79 -4.03
N PHE A 438 -11.04 10.73 -3.74
CA PHE A 438 -12.48 10.53 -3.76
C PHE A 438 -13.15 11.56 -4.65
N ASP A 439 -14.19 11.15 -5.36
CA ASP A 439 -15.03 12.08 -6.11
C ASP A 439 -15.99 12.85 -5.17
N ASP A 440 -16.77 13.76 -5.76
CA ASP A 440 -17.71 14.62 -5.04
C ASP A 440 -18.76 13.84 -4.21
N TRP A 441 -19.07 12.59 -4.60
CA TRP A 441 -20.05 11.70 -3.96
C TRP A 441 -19.41 10.62 -3.10
N GLY A 442 -18.08 10.66 -2.94
CA GLY A 442 -17.33 9.76 -2.08
C GLY A 442 -17.02 8.40 -2.69
N HIS A 443 -17.12 8.24 -4.01
CA HIS A 443 -16.57 7.05 -4.66
C HIS A 443 -15.05 7.08 -4.60
N HIS A 444 -14.46 5.95 -4.21
CA HIS A 444 -13.03 5.76 -4.13
C HIS A 444 -12.47 5.59 -5.55
N VAL A 445 -11.56 6.48 -5.94
CA VAL A 445 -10.80 6.40 -7.20
C VAL A 445 -9.35 6.03 -6.88
N ALA A 446 -8.83 4.98 -7.51
CA ALA A 446 -7.43 4.55 -7.37
C ALA A 446 -6.80 4.31 -8.75
N SER A 447 -5.52 3.93 -8.82
CA SER A 447 -4.90 3.49 -10.09
C SER A 447 -5.16 2.03 -10.45
N HIS A 448 -5.41 1.19 -9.45
CA HIS A 448 -5.65 -0.24 -9.64
C HIS A 448 -6.66 -0.75 -8.59
N PRO A 449 -7.92 -1.01 -9.01
CA PRO A 449 -8.53 -0.58 -10.26
C PRO A 449 -8.95 0.89 -10.20
N ILE A 450 -9.36 1.47 -11.33
CA ILE A 450 -9.77 2.87 -11.41
C ILE A 450 -10.96 3.18 -10.51
N PHE A 451 -12.10 2.50 -10.72
CA PHE A 451 -13.27 2.62 -9.84
C PHE A 451 -13.14 1.67 -8.64
N ALA A 452 -12.30 2.07 -7.68
CA ALA A 452 -11.95 1.25 -6.54
C ALA A 452 -13.13 0.97 -5.59
N SER A 453 -14.21 1.77 -5.61
CA SER A 453 -15.44 1.51 -4.84
C SER A 453 -15.98 0.08 -5.00
N ALA A 454 -15.93 -0.48 -6.22
CA ALA A 454 -16.37 -1.86 -6.48
C ALA A 454 -15.58 -2.94 -5.71
N PHE A 455 -14.43 -2.58 -5.14
CA PHE A 455 -13.49 -3.47 -4.46
C PHE A 455 -13.54 -3.30 -2.93
N HIS A 456 -14.58 -2.66 -2.39
CA HIS A 456 -14.67 -2.38 -0.94
C HIS A 456 -15.19 -3.54 -0.09
N ALA A 457 -15.57 -4.67 -0.68
CA ALA A 457 -15.99 -5.85 0.08
C ALA A 457 -14.91 -6.30 1.08
N THR A 458 -15.34 -6.76 2.25
CA THR A 458 -14.45 -7.35 3.26
C THR A 458 -13.78 -8.60 2.69
N ASN A 459 -12.58 -8.91 3.20
CA ASN A 459 -11.75 -9.96 2.63
C ASN A 459 -12.35 -11.37 2.81
N PRO A 460 -12.01 -12.33 1.93
CA PRO A 460 -12.28 -13.74 2.18
C PRO A 460 -11.41 -14.26 3.35
N PRO A 461 -11.65 -15.48 3.85
CA PRO A 461 -10.84 -16.04 4.93
C PRO A 461 -9.36 -16.11 4.53
N TYR A 462 -8.49 -15.48 5.32
CA TYR A 462 -7.03 -15.52 5.07
C TYR A 462 -6.50 -16.96 5.03
N PRO A 463 -5.59 -17.33 4.09
CA PRO A 463 -4.88 -16.47 3.13
C PRO A 463 -5.55 -16.38 1.75
N GLU A 464 -6.83 -16.69 1.62
CA GLU A 464 -7.53 -16.48 0.35
C GLU A 464 -7.55 -14.98 -0.01
N GLN A 465 -7.67 -14.69 -1.30
CA GLN A 465 -7.85 -13.33 -1.83
C GLN A 465 -9.04 -13.30 -2.79
N HIS A 466 -9.63 -12.12 -3.00
CA HIS A 466 -10.63 -11.93 -4.04
C HIS A 466 -10.04 -12.20 -5.44
N PRO A 467 -10.87 -12.54 -6.44
CA PRO A 467 -10.42 -12.55 -7.83
C PRO A 467 -9.82 -11.20 -8.24
N GLY A 468 -8.93 -11.18 -9.24
CA GLY A 468 -8.30 -9.93 -9.72
C GLY A 468 -9.28 -8.94 -10.37
N ALA A 469 -8.78 -7.89 -11.01
CA ALA A 469 -9.64 -6.91 -11.69
C ALA A 469 -10.24 -7.39 -13.03
N GLY A 470 -9.82 -8.56 -13.54
CA GLY A 470 -10.34 -9.07 -14.82
C GLY A 470 -9.98 -8.14 -15.99
N GLN A 471 -11.00 -7.56 -16.64
CA GLN A 471 -10.86 -6.60 -17.73
C GLN A 471 -11.12 -5.15 -17.29
N MET A 472 -11.45 -4.91 -16.02
CA MET A 472 -11.68 -3.56 -15.51
C MET A 472 -10.38 -2.73 -15.59
N PRO A 473 -10.44 -1.44 -15.95
CA PRO A 473 -9.27 -0.58 -16.06
C PRO A 473 -8.42 -0.57 -14.78
N ALA A 474 -7.14 -0.89 -14.94
CA ALA A 474 -6.18 -1.00 -13.85
C ALA A 474 -4.77 -0.75 -14.40
N TYR A 475 -4.05 0.21 -13.84
CA TYR A 475 -2.76 0.67 -14.36
C TYR A 475 -1.64 0.47 -13.33
N SER A 476 -0.50 0.00 -13.82
CA SER A 476 0.79 0.15 -13.14
C SER A 476 1.53 1.39 -13.65
N GLY A 477 2.55 1.84 -12.91
CA GLY A 477 3.39 2.96 -13.34
C GLY A 477 2.76 4.36 -13.22
N THR A 478 1.70 4.47 -12.42
CA THR A 478 1.02 5.74 -12.07
C THR A 478 1.23 6.03 -10.59
N CYS A 479 1.39 7.31 -10.23
CA CYS A 479 1.75 7.76 -8.88
C CYS A 479 1.05 9.09 -8.57
N GLY A 480 -0.10 9.03 -7.90
CA GLY A 480 -0.88 10.22 -7.57
C GLY A 480 -1.93 10.58 -8.61
N GLN A 481 -3.08 11.02 -8.12
CA GLN A 481 -4.17 11.59 -8.91
C GLN A 481 -5.01 12.53 -8.04
N GLU A 482 -5.59 13.55 -8.65
CA GLU A 482 -6.37 14.55 -7.92
C GLU A 482 -7.47 15.16 -8.80
N PHE A 483 -8.66 15.32 -8.21
CA PHE A 483 -9.77 15.99 -8.87
C PHE A 483 -9.53 17.50 -8.98
N VAL A 484 -10.02 18.09 -10.07
CA VAL A 484 -9.95 19.52 -10.32
C VAL A 484 -11.38 20.06 -10.46
N ASP A 485 -11.75 20.99 -9.61
CA ASP A 485 -13.14 21.47 -9.46
C ASP A 485 -13.21 23.00 -9.30
N PHE A 486 -12.15 23.72 -9.68
CA PHE A 486 -12.09 25.19 -9.62
C PHE A 486 -12.53 25.82 -10.94
N ASP A 487 -13.44 26.80 -10.86
CA ASP A 487 -14.11 27.42 -12.02
C ASP A 487 -13.16 28.06 -13.05
N PHE A 488 -11.94 28.42 -12.65
CA PHE A 488 -10.93 29.00 -13.55
C PHE A 488 -10.17 27.94 -14.36
N TRP A 489 -10.32 26.65 -14.05
CA TRP A 489 -9.84 25.58 -14.92
C TRP A 489 -10.76 25.41 -16.13
N PRO A 490 -10.24 24.92 -17.28
CA PRO A 490 -11.05 24.62 -18.45
C PRO A 490 -12.30 23.78 -18.11
N GLU A 491 -13.45 24.14 -18.67
CA GLU A 491 -14.76 23.55 -18.37
C GLU A 491 -14.73 22.02 -18.48
N GLU A 492 -14.05 21.47 -19.48
CA GLU A 492 -13.95 20.04 -19.71
C GLU A 492 -13.14 19.26 -18.65
N LEU A 493 -12.40 19.96 -17.77
CA LEU A 493 -11.64 19.40 -16.65
C LEU A 493 -12.36 19.52 -15.31
N GLN A 494 -13.40 20.36 -15.21
CA GLN A 494 -14.11 20.56 -13.95
C GLN A 494 -14.90 19.28 -13.59
N GLY A 495 -14.63 18.72 -12.42
CA GLY A 495 -15.14 17.40 -12.00
C GLY A 495 -14.40 16.22 -12.65
N GLY A 496 -13.39 16.49 -13.48
CA GLY A 496 -12.39 15.52 -13.93
C GLY A 496 -11.19 15.46 -12.97
N PHE A 497 -10.17 14.70 -13.36
CA PHE A 497 -8.97 14.55 -12.53
C PHE A 497 -7.70 14.52 -13.36
N ILE A 498 -6.61 14.92 -12.71
CA ILE A 498 -5.26 14.88 -13.27
C ILE A 498 -4.53 13.70 -12.63
N LYS A 499 -3.77 12.96 -13.44
CA LYS A 499 -3.06 11.75 -13.03
C LYS A 499 -1.59 11.84 -13.40
N ALA A 500 -0.71 11.44 -12.49
CA ALA A 500 0.71 11.28 -12.79
C ALA A 500 1.03 9.85 -13.28
N ARG A 501 1.68 9.75 -14.43
CA ARG A 501 2.20 8.52 -15.02
C ARG A 501 3.71 8.62 -15.22
N TYR A 502 4.47 8.06 -14.27
CA TYR A 502 5.93 8.08 -14.33
C TYR A 502 6.53 6.94 -15.17
N LYS A 503 5.75 5.92 -15.54
CA LYS A 503 6.14 4.84 -16.44
C LYS A 503 5.01 4.50 -17.43
N PRO A 504 5.31 4.29 -18.74
CA PRO A 504 6.61 4.47 -19.39
C PRO A 504 6.84 5.91 -19.92
N THR A 505 5.87 6.82 -19.81
CA THR A 505 5.80 8.05 -20.62
C THR A 505 6.14 9.36 -19.91
N ASN A 506 6.36 9.37 -18.59
CA ASN A 506 6.61 10.60 -17.81
C ASN A 506 5.59 11.72 -18.07
N THR A 507 4.31 11.36 -18.02
CA THR A 507 3.20 12.24 -18.34
C THR A 507 2.42 12.65 -17.10
N ILE A 508 1.87 13.86 -17.17
CA ILE A 508 0.80 14.34 -16.31
C ILE A 508 -0.44 14.42 -17.19
N GLU A 509 -1.37 13.51 -16.98
CA GLU A 509 -2.51 13.25 -17.87
C GLU A 509 -3.77 13.94 -17.36
N MET A 510 -4.58 14.44 -18.29
CA MET A 510 -5.89 15.02 -18.04
C MET A 510 -6.99 14.00 -18.34
N HIS A 511 -7.93 13.83 -17.40
CA HIS A 511 -9.01 12.84 -17.52
C HIS A 511 -10.37 13.44 -17.17
N GLN A 512 -11.40 13.04 -17.91
CA GLN A 512 -12.79 13.22 -17.51
C GLN A 512 -13.25 12.03 -16.66
N TRP A 513 -14.16 12.28 -15.73
CA TRP A 513 -14.81 11.26 -14.90
C TRP A 513 -16.25 11.06 -15.37
N VAL A 514 -16.54 9.92 -15.97
CA VAL A 514 -17.78 9.68 -16.71
C VAL A 514 -18.62 8.64 -16.00
N GLU A 515 -19.85 9.00 -15.66
CA GLU A 515 -20.79 8.08 -15.02
C GLU A 515 -21.31 7.02 -16.01
N MET A 516 -21.28 5.76 -15.58
CA MET A 516 -21.83 4.60 -16.25
C MET A 516 -22.97 3.99 -15.41
N ALA A 517 -23.60 2.90 -15.89
CA ALA A 517 -24.79 2.35 -15.24
C ALA A 517 -24.56 1.81 -13.80
N ASP A 518 -23.35 1.34 -13.49
CA ASP A 518 -22.99 0.74 -12.20
C ASP A 518 -21.61 1.14 -11.66
N HIS A 519 -20.96 2.14 -12.29
CA HIS A 519 -19.63 2.63 -11.94
C HIS A 519 -19.33 3.97 -12.64
N PHE A 520 -18.12 4.49 -12.44
CA PHE A 520 -17.56 5.58 -13.25
C PHE A 520 -16.32 5.10 -14.01
N GLU A 521 -16.10 5.65 -15.20
CA GLU A 521 -14.92 5.41 -16.02
C GLU A 521 -14.12 6.69 -16.24
N GLU A 522 -12.80 6.53 -16.39
CA GLU A 522 -11.95 7.61 -16.83
C GLU A 522 -11.93 7.72 -18.35
N LYS A 523 -11.79 8.95 -18.84
CA LYS A 523 -11.55 9.22 -20.25
C LYS A 523 -10.38 10.20 -20.38
N ASN A 524 -9.25 9.71 -20.87
CA ASN A 524 -8.09 10.54 -21.18
C ASN A 524 -8.44 11.55 -22.28
N ILE A 525 -8.19 12.84 -22.02
CA ILE A 525 -8.43 13.94 -22.96
C ILE A 525 -7.15 14.69 -23.36
N GLY A 526 -5.98 14.25 -22.92
CA GLY A 526 -4.67 14.81 -23.31
C GLY A 526 -3.66 14.83 -22.18
N ASP A 527 -2.48 15.35 -22.47
CA ASP A 527 -1.39 15.51 -21.52
C ASP A 527 -1.25 16.99 -21.12
N LEU A 528 -1.20 17.26 -19.82
CA LEU A 528 -0.85 18.56 -19.26
C LEU A 528 0.65 18.82 -19.39
N ILE A 529 1.46 17.80 -19.12
CA ILE A 529 2.92 17.78 -19.28
C ILE A 529 3.35 16.43 -19.84
N PHE A 530 4.26 16.46 -20.81
CA PHE A 530 5.14 15.34 -21.17
C PHE A 530 6.59 15.78 -20.97
N SER A 531 7.40 15.09 -20.16
CA SER A 531 8.85 15.36 -20.08
C SER A 531 9.65 14.48 -21.03
N THR A 532 10.52 15.10 -21.83
CA THR A 532 11.51 14.36 -22.64
C THR A 532 12.68 13.81 -21.81
N ASN A 533 12.80 14.20 -20.55
CA ASN A 533 13.83 13.68 -19.65
C ASN A 533 13.29 12.54 -18.80
N LEU A 534 14.00 11.41 -18.81
CA LEU A 534 13.64 10.25 -18.00
C LEU A 534 14.08 10.38 -16.54
N SER A 535 14.77 11.44 -16.13
CA SER A 535 15.04 11.68 -14.71
C SER A 535 13.84 12.28 -13.95
N PHE A 536 12.86 12.88 -14.66
CA PHE A 536 11.59 13.35 -14.07
C PHE A 536 10.73 12.16 -13.63
N ILE A 537 10.37 12.13 -12.34
CA ILE A 537 9.64 11.03 -11.71
C ILE A 537 8.54 11.62 -10.84
N PRO A 538 7.36 11.90 -11.42
CA PRO A 538 6.24 12.41 -10.65
C PRO A 538 5.72 11.30 -9.72
N THR A 539 5.79 11.54 -8.41
CA THR A 539 5.44 10.57 -7.36
C THR A 539 4.11 10.88 -6.65
N ASP A 540 3.67 12.13 -6.69
CA ASP A 540 2.36 12.56 -6.19
C ASP A 540 1.94 13.86 -6.88
N VAL A 541 0.63 14.14 -6.85
CA VAL A 541 0.04 15.39 -7.34
C VAL A 541 -1.06 15.88 -6.42
N LYS A 542 -1.15 17.19 -6.24
CA LYS A 542 -2.16 17.83 -5.36
C LYS A 542 -2.62 19.18 -5.88
N VAL A 543 -3.89 19.46 -5.69
CA VAL A 543 -4.45 20.81 -5.80
C VAL A 543 -4.14 21.57 -4.51
N GLY A 544 -3.59 22.78 -4.66
CA GLY A 544 -3.31 23.72 -3.59
C GLY A 544 -4.55 24.46 -3.10
N PRO A 545 -4.44 25.17 -1.97
CA PRO A 545 -5.58 25.83 -1.32
C PRO A 545 -6.23 26.91 -2.20
N ARG A 546 -5.48 27.46 -3.17
CA ARG A 546 -5.92 28.48 -4.13
C ARG A 546 -6.43 27.90 -5.46
N GLY A 547 -6.42 26.57 -5.60
CA GLY A 547 -6.84 25.84 -6.80
C GLY A 547 -5.75 25.65 -7.86
N ASP A 548 -4.52 26.09 -7.59
CA ASP A 548 -3.32 25.78 -8.37
C ASP A 548 -2.89 24.31 -8.19
N PHE A 549 -2.12 23.77 -9.12
CA PHE A 549 -1.80 22.33 -9.13
C PHE A 549 -0.31 22.08 -8.93
N TYR A 550 0.04 21.08 -8.15
CA TYR A 550 1.41 20.79 -7.73
C TYR A 550 1.82 19.36 -8.06
N ILE A 551 3.07 19.19 -8.50
CA ILE A 551 3.68 17.90 -8.81
C ILE A 551 4.87 17.67 -7.89
N CYS A 552 4.88 16.52 -7.22
CA CYS A 552 6.00 15.99 -6.47
C CYS A 552 6.95 15.25 -7.41
N ASP A 553 8.18 15.72 -7.58
CA ASP A 553 9.16 15.12 -8.48
C ASP A 553 10.34 14.57 -7.69
N TRP A 554 10.38 13.23 -7.53
CA TRP A 554 11.46 12.52 -6.85
C TRP A 554 12.82 12.72 -7.53
N TYR A 555 12.82 13.11 -8.81
CA TYR A 555 13.96 13.42 -9.68
C TYR A 555 15.21 12.54 -9.50
N ASN A 556 15.36 11.52 -10.36
CA ASN A 556 16.50 10.60 -10.28
C ASN A 556 16.94 10.04 -11.64
N PRO A 557 18.25 10.05 -11.95
CA PRO A 557 18.81 9.34 -13.09
C PRO A 557 18.42 7.86 -13.21
N ILE A 558 18.24 7.19 -12.06
CA ILE A 558 17.95 5.76 -11.97
C ILE A 558 16.59 5.53 -11.30
N LYS A 559 15.65 4.91 -12.04
CA LYS A 559 14.31 4.57 -11.52
C LYS A 559 14.16 3.14 -10.97
N GLY A 560 14.78 2.15 -11.59
CA GLY A 560 14.38 0.74 -11.45
C GLY A 560 15.23 -0.08 -10.47
N HIS A 561 14.61 -0.91 -9.62
CA HIS A 561 15.30 -1.80 -8.67
C HIS A 561 15.85 -3.09 -9.31
N ALA A 562 15.32 -3.50 -10.45
CA ALA A 562 15.79 -4.69 -11.17
C ALA A 562 16.95 -4.36 -12.13
N GLN A 563 16.97 -3.19 -12.73
CA GLN A 563 17.95 -2.84 -13.76
C GLN A 563 19.29 -2.34 -13.21
N TYR A 564 19.32 -1.88 -11.96
CA TYR A 564 20.46 -1.21 -11.33
C TYR A 564 20.60 -1.66 -9.88
N SER A 565 21.84 -1.81 -9.40
CA SER A 565 22.14 -2.01 -7.97
C SER A 565 21.47 -0.95 -7.11
N LEU A 566 21.05 -1.30 -5.89
CA LEU A 566 20.47 -0.34 -4.96
C LEU A 566 21.52 0.61 -4.36
N ARG A 567 22.80 0.24 -4.47
CA ARG A 567 23.98 1.04 -4.09
C ARG A 567 24.57 1.83 -5.25
N ASP A 568 23.95 1.80 -6.44
CA ASP A 568 24.48 2.49 -7.62
C ASP A 568 24.66 3.99 -7.31
N PRO A 569 25.87 4.56 -7.43
CA PRO A 569 26.16 5.93 -7.00
C PRO A 569 25.44 6.98 -7.86
N ARG A 570 24.91 6.61 -9.03
CA ARG A 570 24.10 7.49 -9.88
C ARG A 570 22.66 7.61 -9.37
N ARG A 571 22.25 6.82 -8.38
CA ARG A 571 21.01 7.06 -7.61
C ARG A 571 21.23 8.25 -6.71
N LEU A 572 20.71 9.40 -7.12
CA LEU A 572 20.84 10.61 -6.34
C LEU A 572 20.01 10.49 -5.07
N ARG A 573 20.60 10.86 -3.93
CA ARG A 573 19.94 10.82 -2.61
C ARG A 573 19.60 12.22 -2.09
N THR A 574 19.74 13.22 -2.96
CA THR A 574 19.73 14.64 -2.61
C THR A 574 18.99 15.49 -3.64
N SER A 575 18.40 14.88 -4.68
CA SER A 575 17.72 15.60 -5.76
C SER A 575 16.23 15.47 -5.61
N GLY A 576 15.47 16.51 -5.96
CA GLY A 576 14.04 16.52 -5.72
C GLY A 576 13.42 17.89 -5.93
N ARG A 577 12.21 17.92 -6.50
CA ARG A 577 11.56 19.17 -6.93
C ARG A 577 10.07 19.16 -6.63
N VAL A 578 9.52 20.36 -6.53
CA VAL A 578 8.07 20.59 -6.61
C VAL A 578 7.82 21.57 -7.74
N TRP A 579 6.94 21.17 -8.66
CA TRP A 579 6.48 22.00 -9.77
C TRP A 579 5.07 22.51 -9.49
N ARG A 580 4.76 23.72 -9.95
CA ARG A 580 3.45 24.36 -9.84
C ARG A 580 2.89 24.65 -11.23
N ILE A 581 1.58 24.47 -11.39
CA ILE A 581 0.84 24.62 -12.64
C ILE A 581 -0.40 25.47 -12.42
N VAL A 582 -0.64 26.41 -13.33
CA VAL A 582 -1.81 27.29 -13.32
C VAL A 582 -2.33 27.46 -14.76
N PRO A 583 -3.66 27.52 -14.99
CA PRO A 583 -4.20 27.95 -16.29
C PRO A 583 -3.78 29.40 -16.61
N LYS A 584 -3.40 29.67 -17.86
CA LYS A 584 -2.92 31.00 -18.27
C LYS A 584 -3.97 32.07 -18.03
N GLY A 585 -3.57 33.14 -17.34
CA GLY A 585 -4.46 34.27 -17.02
C GLY A 585 -5.50 33.97 -15.94
N ALA A 586 -5.43 32.81 -15.27
CA ALA A 586 -6.31 32.51 -14.15
C ALA A 586 -6.11 33.51 -13.00
N THR A 587 -7.22 33.93 -12.41
CA THR A 587 -7.23 34.58 -11.10
C THR A 587 -7.53 33.50 -10.08
N LEU A 588 -6.54 33.16 -9.25
CA LEU A 588 -6.65 32.07 -8.28
C LEU A 588 -7.68 32.41 -7.20
N ALA A 589 -8.27 31.36 -6.63
CA ALA A 589 -9.21 31.52 -5.52
C ALA A 589 -8.50 32.05 -4.27
N GLU A 590 -9.22 32.85 -3.48
CA GLU A 590 -8.79 33.16 -2.13
C GLU A 590 -9.18 31.98 -1.22
N PRO A 591 -8.20 31.37 -0.52
CA PRO A 591 -8.48 30.18 0.27
C PRO A 591 -9.34 30.54 1.49
N PRO A 592 -10.32 29.70 1.87
CA PRO A 592 -11.11 29.95 3.06
C PRO A 592 -10.28 29.80 4.32
N VAL A 593 -10.67 30.51 5.38
CA VAL A 593 -10.08 30.29 6.71
C VAL A 593 -10.62 28.98 7.28
N VAL A 594 -9.74 28.00 7.46
CA VAL A 594 -10.07 26.73 8.12
C VAL A 594 -9.48 26.67 9.53
N ALA A 595 -8.15 26.85 9.65
CA ALA A 595 -7.48 26.84 10.95
C ALA A 595 -8.08 27.89 11.88
N GLY A 596 -8.55 27.46 13.06
CA GLY A 596 -9.13 28.35 14.07
C GLY A 596 -10.52 28.92 13.72
N ALA A 597 -11.12 28.53 12.59
CA ALA A 597 -12.48 28.94 12.24
C ALA A 597 -13.50 28.42 13.27
N THR A 598 -14.67 29.07 13.32
CA THR A 598 -15.77 28.66 14.19
C THR A 598 -16.48 27.43 13.63
N ILE A 599 -17.09 26.61 14.49
CA ILE A 599 -17.88 25.44 14.06
C ILE A 599 -18.93 25.82 12.99
N PRO A 600 -19.74 26.89 13.13
CA PRO A 600 -20.69 27.29 12.08
C PRO A 600 -20.01 27.65 10.74
N ALA A 601 -18.85 28.32 10.77
CA ALA A 601 -18.13 28.65 9.54
C ALA A 601 -17.59 27.40 8.85
N LEU A 602 -17.04 26.45 9.61
CA LEU A 602 -16.57 25.16 9.08
C LEU A 602 -17.72 24.33 8.48
N LEU A 603 -18.89 24.33 9.13
CA LEU A 603 -20.09 23.67 8.61
C LEU A 603 -20.58 24.33 7.31
N ASP A 604 -20.50 25.66 7.20
CA ASP A 604 -20.87 26.35 5.96
C ASP A 604 -19.91 26.02 4.80
N LEU A 605 -18.61 25.82 5.08
CA LEU A 605 -17.64 25.36 4.08
C LEU A 605 -18.00 23.99 3.47
N LEU A 606 -18.79 23.16 4.16
CA LEU A 606 -19.28 21.89 3.59
C LEU A 606 -20.20 22.08 2.37
N LYS A 607 -20.68 23.30 2.11
CA LYS A 607 -21.45 23.64 0.90
C LYS A 607 -20.58 23.95 -0.31
N SER A 608 -19.28 24.18 -0.11
CA SER A 608 -18.36 24.53 -1.19
C SER A 608 -18.38 23.48 -2.30
N THR A 609 -18.19 23.89 -3.55
CA THR A 609 -17.95 22.98 -4.68
C THR A 609 -16.56 22.35 -4.63
N HIS A 610 -15.61 22.95 -3.91
CA HIS A 610 -14.22 22.48 -3.84
C HIS A 610 -14.02 21.40 -2.79
N TYR A 611 -13.73 20.17 -3.23
CA TYR A 611 -13.58 19.00 -2.38
C TYR A 611 -12.52 19.20 -1.29
N ARG A 612 -11.37 19.80 -1.61
CA ARG A 612 -10.27 19.97 -0.64
C ARG A 612 -10.62 20.94 0.49
N TRP A 613 -11.47 21.95 0.27
CA TRP A 613 -11.96 22.82 1.34
C TRP A 613 -12.90 22.06 2.29
N ARG A 614 -13.81 21.23 1.74
CA ARG A 614 -14.69 20.36 2.55
C ARG A 614 -13.90 19.32 3.33
N TYR A 615 -12.88 18.72 2.70
CA TYR A 615 -11.99 17.75 3.33
C TYR A 615 -11.32 18.35 4.57
N GLN A 616 -10.68 19.51 4.43
CA GLN A 616 -10.01 20.21 5.52
C GLN A 616 -11.00 20.67 6.61
N ALA A 617 -12.18 21.18 6.23
CA ALA A 617 -13.21 21.55 7.19
C ALA A 617 -13.66 20.35 8.05
N LYS A 618 -13.85 19.16 7.45
CA LYS A 618 -14.19 17.94 8.19
C LYS A 618 -13.06 17.48 9.11
N ARG A 619 -11.79 17.63 8.71
CA ARG A 619 -10.65 17.33 9.58
C ARG A 619 -10.62 18.27 10.78
N GLU A 620 -10.80 19.57 10.56
CA GLU A 620 -10.85 20.55 11.64
C GLU A 620 -12.05 20.30 12.60
N LEU A 621 -13.22 19.93 12.06
CA LEU A 621 -14.40 19.59 12.87
C LEU A 621 -14.18 18.33 13.73
N HIS A 622 -13.40 17.36 13.26
CA HIS A 622 -13.05 16.16 14.03
C HIS A 622 -12.30 16.49 15.33
N GLU A 623 -11.45 17.52 15.31
CA GLU A 623 -10.65 17.96 16.46
C GLU A 623 -11.45 18.75 17.52
N ARG A 624 -12.69 19.15 17.20
CA ARG A 624 -13.53 19.94 18.11
C ARG A 624 -14.31 19.03 19.06
N ASN A 625 -14.92 19.62 20.08
CA ASN A 625 -15.80 18.89 20.99
C ASN A 625 -16.95 18.25 20.19
N PRO A 626 -17.08 16.90 20.15
CA PRO A 626 -18.08 16.23 19.32
C PRO A 626 -19.53 16.63 19.64
N ALA A 627 -19.84 16.92 20.91
CA ALA A 627 -21.19 17.32 21.31
C ALA A 627 -21.55 18.73 20.81
N GLU A 628 -20.59 19.66 20.84
CA GLU A 628 -20.77 21.01 20.29
C GLU A 628 -20.93 20.99 18.77
N VAL A 629 -20.09 20.21 18.08
CA VAL A 629 -20.19 20.04 16.62
C VAL A 629 -21.53 19.43 16.27
N LYS A 630 -21.95 18.36 16.96
CA LYS A 630 -23.24 17.72 16.71
C LYS A 630 -24.40 18.69 16.87
N ALA A 631 -24.42 19.49 17.95
CA ALA A 631 -25.49 20.46 18.17
C ALA A 631 -25.56 21.52 17.06
N ALA A 632 -24.41 22.02 16.61
CA ALA A 632 -24.35 22.97 15.49
C ALA A 632 -24.73 22.32 14.15
N LEU A 633 -24.29 21.09 13.90
CA LEU A 633 -24.62 20.32 12.70
C LEU A 633 -26.12 20.00 12.63
N ASP A 634 -26.74 19.61 13.75
CA ASP A 634 -28.20 19.41 13.85
C ASP A 634 -28.98 20.70 13.48
N ALA A 635 -28.46 21.87 13.85
CA ALA A 635 -29.06 23.15 13.48
C ALA A 635 -28.81 23.50 12.00
N TRP A 636 -27.59 23.26 11.51
CA TRP A 636 -27.20 23.49 10.12
C TRP A 636 -28.03 22.66 9.14
N VAL A 637 -28.22 21.36 9.42
CA VAL A 637 -29.05 20.46 8.59
C VAL A 637 -30.49 20.97 8.48
N LYS A 638 -31.07 21.49 9.58
CA LYS A 638 -32.44 22.05 9.57
C LYS A 638 -32.57 23.34 8.77
N GLN A 639 -31.46 24.03 8.51
CA GLN A 639 -31.40 25.31 7.81
C GLN A 639 -30.97 25.16 6.34
N LEU A 640 -30.67 23.94 5.87
CA LEU A 640 -30.38 23.70 4.47
C LEU A 640 -31.57 24.11 3.60
N ASP A 641 -31.30 24.82 2.50
CA ASP A 641 -32.33 25.24 1.55
C ASP A 641 -32.69 24.06 0.64
N PRO A 642 -33.91 23.50 0.72
CA PRO A 642 -34.34 22.40 -0.15
C PRO A 642 -34.43 22.79 -1.63
N LYS A 643 -34.27 24.07 -1.98
CA LYS A 643 -34.22 24.57 -3.36
C LYS A 643 -32.79 24.67 -3.93
N ASP A 644 -31.77 24.49 -3.11
CA ASP A 644 -30.39 24.48 -3.57
C ASP A 644 -30.17 23.26 -4.49
N GLU A 645 -29.51 23.46 -5.64
CA GLU A 645 -29.23 22.40 -6.60
C GLU A 645 -28.36 21.29 -6.00
N ARG A 646 -27.52 21.63 -5.01
CA ARG A 646 -26.66 20.70 -4.26
C ARG A 646 -27.26 20.27 -2.92
N PHE A 647 -28.55 20.49 -2.68
CA PHE A 647 -29.21 20.13 -1.41
C PHE A 647 -28.92 18.69 -0.96
N ARG A 648 -29.04 17.71 -1.88
CA ARG A 648 -28.76 16.29 -1.56
C ARG A 648 -27.29 16.03 -1.25
N HIS A 649 -26.39 16.75 -1.92
CA HIS A 649 -24.95 16.68 -1.62
C HIS A 649 -24.65 17.22 -0.22
N HIS A 650 -25.24 18.37 0.15
CA HIS A 650 -25.08 18.94 1.50
C HIS A 650 -25.59 17.99 2.61
N GLN A 651 -26.67 17.26 2.35
CA GLN A 651 -27.14 16.22 3.27
C GLN A 651 -26.15 15.06 3.41
N VAL A 652 -25.51 14.64 2.31
CA VAL A 652 -24.46 13.61 2.34
C VAL A 652 -23.23 14.09 3.10
N GLU A 653 -22.78 15.34 2.90
CA GLU A 653 -21.69 15.94 3.67
C GLU A 653 -22.01 16.00 5.17
N ALA A 654 -23.27 16.25 5.55
CA ALA A 654 -23.72 16.14 6.94
C ALA A 654 -23.62 14.71 7.47
N LEU A 655 -24.11 13.70 6.72
CA LEU A 655 -24.03 12.29 7.15
C LEU A 655 -22.58 11.85 7.42
N TRP A 656 -21.67 12.22 6.52
CA TRP A 656 -20.25 11.97 6.68
C TRP A 656 -19.64 12.72 7.86
N THR A 657 -20.07 13.95 8.10
CA THR A 657 -19.60 14.76 9.23
C THR A 657 -20.08 14.20 10.56
N TYR A 658 -21.34 13.74 10.66
CA TYR A 658 -21.83 13.03 11.86
C TYR A 658 -20.93 11.84 12.18
N ARG A 659 -20.63 10.99 11.20
CA ARG A 659 -19.74 9.83 11.41
C ARG A 659 -18.32 10.26 11.77
N THR A 660 -17.79 11.32 11.16
CA THR A 660 -16.46 11.86 11.48
C THR A 660 -16.34 12.22 12.97
N ILE A 661 -17.39 12.73 13.60
CA ILE A 661 -17.41 13.07 15.04
C ILE A 661 -17.97 11.95 15.93
N SER A 662 -18.07 10.73 15.42
CA SER A 662 -18.63 9.56 16.13
C SER A 662 -20.08 9.77 16.61
N ALA A 663 -20.86 10.52 15.81
CA ALA A 663 -22.28 10.75 16.00
C ALA A 663 -23.10 10.17 14.83
N GLU A 664 -24.42 10.17 14.98
CA GLU A 664 -25.35 9.69 13.96
C GLU A 664 -26.58 10.59 13.85
N ASN A 665 -27.18 10.62 12.67
CA ASN A 665 -28.50 11.20 12.43
C ASN A 665 -29.34 10.22 11.60
N GLN A 666 -29.95 9.26 12.28
CA GLN A 666 -30.73 8.19 11.65
C GLN A 666 -31.92 8.70 10.82
N PRO A 667 -32.70 9.72 11.25
CA PRO A 667 -33.73 10.30 10.40
C PRO A 667 -33.20 10.86 9.08
N LEU A 668 -32.08 11.60 9.12
CA LEU A 668 -31.44 12.11 7.90
C LEU A 668 -30.94 10.96 7.02
N LEU A 669 -30.34 9.92 7.61
CA LEU A 669 -29.88 8.75 6.85
C LEU A 669 -31.05 8.08 6.12
N THR A 670 -32.17 7.85 6.81
CA THR A 670 -33.39 7.30 6.20
C THR A 670 -33.94 8.20 5.09
N GLU A 671 -33.89 9.53 5.25
CA GLU A 671 -34.31 10.47 4.21
C GLU A 671 -33.43 10.33 2.95
N VAL A 672 -32.11 10.39 3.10
CA VAL A 672 -31.17 10.37 1.96
C VAL A 672 -31.17 8.99 1.29
N LEU A 673 -31.30 7.90 2.05
CA LEU A 673 -31.48 6.54 1.51
C LEU A 673 -32.68 6.44 0.56
N ASN A 674 -33.71 7.28 0.73
CA ASN A 674 -34.96 7.23 -0.03
C ASN A 674 -35.18 8.48 -0.90
N CYS A 675 -34.14 9.27 -1.17
CA CYS A 675 -34.22 10.43 -2.05
C CYS A 675 -34.19 10.06 -3.55
N ASP A 676 -34.45 11.04 -4.40
CA ASP A 676 -34.48 10.91 -5.87
C ASP A 676 -33.09 10.84 -6.52
N ASN A 677 -32.08 11.43 -5.90
CA ASN A 677 -30.70 11.40 -6.39
C ASN A 677 -30.01 10.07 -6.05
N HIS A 678 -29.64 9.29 -7.07
CA HIS A 678 -29.04 7.96 -6.87
C HIS A 678 -27.61 7.99 -6.31
N LEU A 679 -26.83 9.03 -6.59
CA LEU A 679 -25.48 9.18 -6.02
C LEU A 679 -25.56 9.45 -4.51
N ALA A 680 -26.52 10.28 -4.09
CA ALA A 680 -26.81 10.50 -2.68
C ALA A 680 -27.32 9.22 -1.99
N ARG A 681 -28.22 8.46 -2.64
CA ARG A 681 -28.64 7.13 -2.15
C ARG A 681 -27.47 6.17 -2.02
N GLY A 682 -26.54 6.16 -2.99
CA GLY A 682 -25.32 5.35 -2.95
C GLY A 682 -24.45 5.67 -1.75
N ALA A 683 -24.09 6.95 -1.57
CA ALA A 683 -23.29 7.43 -0.44
C ALA A 683 -23.96 7.13 0.92
N ALA A 684 -25.29 7.27 1.01
CA ALA A 684 -26.06 6.89 2.20
C ALA A 684 -26.09 5.38 2.44
N THR A 685 -26.16 4.57 1.37
CA THR A 685 -26.11 3.10 1.46
C THR A 685 -24.77 2.62 2.03
N THR A 686 -23.65 3.28 1.69
CA THR A 686 -22.34 3.03 2.31
C THR A 686 -22.38 3.17 3.83
N GLN A 687 -23.20 4.07 4.38
CA GLN A 687 -23.29 4.29 5.84
C GLN A 687 -23.94 3.11 6.58
N LEU A 688 -24.70 2.24 5.91
CA LEU A 688 -25.25 1.01 6.48
C LEU A 688 -24.16 0.01 6.91
N ARG A 689 -22.90 0.19 6.46
CA ARG A 689 -21.73 -0.56 6.95
C ARG A 689 -21.46 -0.32 8.44
N TYR A 690 -21.91 0.81 8.99
CA TYR A 690 -21.48 1.31 10.29
C TYR A 690 -22.64 1.73 11.20
N ILE A 691 -23.70 2.32 10.63
CA ILE A 691 -24.83 2.88 11.38
C ILE A 691 -25.92 1.82 11.52
N ALA A 692 -26.28 1.50 12.76
CA ALA A 692 -27.37 0.56 13.05
C ALA A 692 -28.73 1.27 13.01
N LEU A 693 -29.47 1.08 11.92
CA LEU A 693 -30.88 1.50 11.83
C LEU A 693 -31.82 0.44 12.43
N PRO A 694 -32.98 0.84 13.00
CA PRO A 694 -33.99 -0.11 13.45
C PRO A 694 -34.46 -1.10 12.36
N ASP A 695 -34.54 -0.65 11.10
CA ASP A 695 -34.85 -1.48 9.92
C ASP A 695 -33.69 -1.51 8.91
N ALA A 696 -32.47 -1.71 9.40
CA ALA A 696 -31.28 -1.75 8.53
C ALA A 696 -31.38 -2.83 7.43
N ILE A 697 -31.95 -4.00 7.76
CA ILE A 697 -32.12 -5.10 6.81
C ILE A 697 -33.18 -4.77 5.75
N GLY A 698 -34.29 -4.14 6.12
CA GLY A 698 -35.31 -3.69 5.16
C GLY A 698 -34.78 -2.59 4.24
N GLU A 699 -34.03 -1.63 4.76
CA GLU A 699 -33.36 -0.62 3.92
C GLU A 699 -32.33 -1.26 2.98
N LEU A 700 -31.52 -2.20 3.47
CA LEU A 700 -30.56 -2.94 2.65
C LEU A 700 -31.24 -3.69 1.50
N HIS A 701 -32.36 -4.36 1.76
CA HIS A 701 -33.17 -5.06 0.75
C HIS A 701 -33.71 -4.12 -0.33
N LYS A 702 -34.20 -2.93 0.07
CA LYS A 702 -34.63 -1.89 -0.88
C LYS A 702 -33.48 -1.45 -1.78
N ARG A 703 -32.29 -1.22 -1.23
CA ARG A 703 -31.11 -0.77 -1.99
C ARG A 703 -30.57 -1.85 -2.93
N ALA A 704 -30.59 -3.12 -2.52
CA ALA A 704 -30.25 -4.25 -3.39
C ALA A 704 -31.21 -4.37 -4.59
N ASN A 705 -32.42 -3.82 -4.45
CA ASN A 705 -33.45 -3.77 -5.47
C ASN A 705 -33.58 -2.41 -6.19
N ASP A 706 -32.70 -1.44 -5.91
CA ASP A 706 -32.73 -0.10 -6.52
C ASP A 706 -32.59 -0.19 -8.05
N ASP A 707 -33.16 0.76 -8.76
CA ASP A 707 -33.08 0.82 -10.22
C ASP A 707 -31.64 1.10 -10.69
N ASN A 708 -30.87 1.87 -9.92
CA ASN A 708 -29.50 2.26 -10.25
C ASN A 708 -28.46 1.22 -9.80
N GLY A 709 -27.49 0.91 -10.66
CA GLY A 709 -26.48 -0.12 -10.40
C GLY A 709 -25.47 0.24 -9.30
N ILE A 710 -25.13 1.52 -9.13
CA ILE A 710 -24.21 1.99 -8.09
C ILE A 710 -24.82 1.79 -6.70
N VAL A 711 -26.13 2.05 -6.56
CA VAL A 711 -26.83 1.82 -5.29
C VAL A 711 -26.86 0.33 -4.93
N ARG A 712 -27.13 -0.54 -5.92
CA ARG A 712 -27.06 -1.99 -5.73
C ARG A 712 -25.65 -2.46 -5.35
N LEU A 713 -24.62 -1.85 -5.94
CA LEU A 713 -23.21 -2.12 -5.64
C LEU A 713 -22.89 -1.80 -4.18
N GLU A 714 -23.28 -0.62 -3.71
CA GLU A 714 -23.05 -0.22 -2.32
C GLU A 714 -23.83 -1.10 -1.34
N ALA A 715 -25.03 -1.58 -1.70
CA ALA A 715 -25.83 -2.48 -0.88
C ALA A 715 -25.14 -3.84 -0.66
N VAL A 716 -24.65 -4.47 -1.74
CA VAL A 716 -23.99 -5.79 -1.62
C VAL A 716 -22.69 -5.69 -0.84
N ILE A 717 -21.95 -4.59 -0.99
CA ILE A 717 -20.76 -4.33 -0.19
C ILE A 717 -21.14 -4.09 1.27
N ALA A 718 -22.17 -3.29 1.57
CA ALA A 718 -22.64 -3.08 2.94
C ALA A 718 -23.00 -4.39 3.64
N ALA A 719 -23.62 -5.33 2.93
CA ALA A 719 -23.91 -6.67 3.46
C ALA A 719 -22.63 -7.40 3.92
N SER A 720 -21.48 -7.23 3.27
CA SER A 720 -20.22 -7.87 3.67
C SER A 720 -19.65 -7.30 4.98
N TYR A 721 -20.03 -6.09 5.37
CA TYR A 721 -19.66 -5.49 6.67
C TYR A 721 -20.64 -5.88 7.77
N ILE A 722 -21.94 -5.95 7.46
CA ILE A 722 -22.97 -6.38 8.42
C ILE A 722 -22.78 -7.86 8.76
N GLY A 723 -22.52 -8.71 7.74
CA GLY A 723 -22.01 -10.07 7.95
C GLY A 723 -22.99 -11.05 8.58
N THR A 724 -24.29 -10.73 8.66
CA THR A 724 -25.34 -11.60 9.20
C THR A 724 -26.03 -12.41 8.09
N LYS A 725 -26.79 -13.46 8.47
CA LYS A 725 -27.58 -14.25 7.53
C LYS A 725 -28.70 -13.41 6.90
N GLU A 726 -29.32 -12.55 7.69
CA GLU A 726 -30.38 -11.64 7.26
C GLU A 726 -29.87 -10.62 6.23
N ALA A 727 -28.64 -10.14 6.40
CA ALA A 727 -28.01 -9.24 5.42
C ALA A 727 -27.69 -9.96 4.11
N LEU A 728 -27.23 -11.21 4.17
CA LEU A 728 -27.09 -12.05 2.98
C LEU A 728 -28.42 -12.19 2.24
N ASP A 729 -29.48 -12.56 2.96
CA ASP A 729 -30.80 -12.76 2.38
C ASP A 729 -31.39 -11.49 1.77
N ALA A 730 -31.17 -10.34 2.40
CA ALA A 730 -31.61 -9.05 1.89
C ALA A 730 -31.01 -8.66 0.54
N VAL A 731 -29.79 -9.13 0.22
CA VAL A 731 -29.13 -8.77 -1.04
C VAL A 731 -29.24 -9.82 -2.14
N MET A 732 -29.89 -10.97 -1.87
CA MET A 732 -30.00 -12.07 -2.83
C MET A 732 -30.73 -11.70 -4.13
N ASP A 733 -31.68 -10.77 -4.07
CA ASP A 733 -32.45 -10.33 -5.24
C ASP A 733 -31.59 -9.62 -6.29
N VAL A 734 -30.41 -9.11 -5.91
CA VAL A 734 -29.47 -8.48 -6.84
C VAL A 734 -29.06 -9.44 -7.97
N LEU A 735 -29.04 -10.74 -7.69
CA LEU A 735 -28.63 -11.79 -8.64
C LEU A 735 -29.58 -11.91 -9.84
N ASP A 736 -30.82 -11.41 -9.71
CA ASP A 736 -31.83 -11.39 -10.76
C ASP A 736 -31.90 -10.03 -11.49
N LYS A 737 -31.03 -9.07 -11.13
CA LYS A 737 -30.99 -7.72 -11.71
C LYS A 737 -29.93 -7.59 -12.80
N PRO A 738 -30.05 -6.60 -13.71
CA PRO A 738 -28.96 -6.25 -14.62
C PRO A 738 -27.70 -5.81 -13.86
N MET A 739 -26.55 -6.34 -14.26
CA MET A 739 -25.24 -6.02 -13.68
C MET A 739 -24.22 -5.78 -14.79
N GLY A 740 -23.41 -4.73 -14.64
CA GLY A 740 -22.16 -4.58 -15.39
C GLY A 740 -21.02 -5.32 -14.69
N ASP A 741 -19.80 -5.15 -15.18
CA ASP A 741 -18.62 -5.86 -14.66
C ASP A 741 -18.31 -5.46 -13.21
N HIS A 742 -18.49 -4.18 -12.86
CA HIS A 742 -18.19 -3.66 -11.52
C HIS A 742 -19.20 -4.15 -10.47
N LEU A 743 -20.50 -4.09 -10.73
CA LEU A 743 -21.51 -4.67 -9.83
C LEU A 743 -21.37 -6.19 -9.73
N THR A 744 -21.10 -6.88 -10.85
CA THR A 744 -20.84 -8.32 -10.85
C THR A 744 -19.65 -8.66 -9.96
N TYR A 745 -18.57 -7.88 -10.03
CA TYR A 745 -17.41 -8.05 -9.17
C TYR A 745 -17.75 -7.81 -7.68
N ALA A 746 -18.44 -6.71 -7.36
CA ALA A 746 -18.85 -6.38 -6.00
C ALA A 746 -19.75 -7.47 -5.38
N VAL A 747 -20.68 -8.04 -6.15
CA VAL A 747 -21.50 -9.19 -5.73
C VAL A 747 -20.60 -10.40 -5.45
N ARG A 748 -19.70 -10.73 -6.38
CA ARG A 748 -18.80 -11.89 -6.26
C ARG A 748 -17.90 -11.81 -5.03
N THR A 749 -17.33 -10.65 -4.76
CA THR A 749 -16.41 -10.45 -3.63
C THR A 749 -17.17 -10.37 -2.31
N SER A 750 -18.32 -9.70 -2.28
CA SER A 750 -19.16 -9.64 -1.08
C SER A 750 -19.65 -11.02 -0.65
N LEU A 751 -20.19 -11.83 -1.58
CA LEU A 751 -20.59 -13.21 -1.28
C LEU A 751 -19.39 -14.10 -0.88
N GLY A 752 -18.20 -13.81 -1.43
CA GLY A 752 -16.96 -14.51 -1.15
C GLY A 752 -16.26 -14.10 0.16
N SER A 753 -16.65 -12.98 0.76
CA SER A 753 -16.08 -12.48 2.02
C SER A 753 -16.19 -13.49 3.15
N GLU A 754 -15.29 -13.44 4.12
CA GLU A 754 -15.36 -14.30 5.31
C GLU A 754 -16.70 -14.13 6.04
N ALA A 755 -17.16 -12.87 6.14
CA ALA A 755 -18.38 -12.50 6.85
C ALA A 755 -19.64 -13.14 6.25
N LEU A 756 -19.78 -13.20 4.92
CA LEU A 756 -20.95 -13.77 4.25
C LEU A 756 -20.79 -15.23 3.86
N SER A 757 -19.58 -15.67 3.50
CA SER A 757 -19.37 -17.03 2.98
C SER A 757 -19.67 -18.13 3.99
N ARG A 758 -19.48 -17.86 5.28
CA ARG A 758 -19.84 -18.77 6.39
C ARG A 758 -21.33 -19.14 6.42
N HIS A 759 -22.20 -18.31 5.85
CA HIS A 759 -23.65 -18.51 5.87
C HIS A 759 -24.17 -19.37 4.71
N TRP A 760 -23.36 -19.65 3.69
CA TRP A 760 -23.79 -20.40 2.52
C TRP A 760 -22.81 -21.46 2.02
N LYS A 761 -21.49 -21.38 2.28
CA LYS A 761 -20.52 -22.39 1.79
C LYS A 761 -20.83 -23.82 2.30
N GLY A 762 -21.40 -23.96 3.50
CA GLY A 762 -21.78 -25.26 4.07
C GLY A 762 -23.13 -25.81 3.57
N ASN A 763 -23.99 -24.95 3.02
CA ASN A 763 -25.30 -25.31 2.46
C ASN A 763 -25.63 -24.31 1.33
N PRO A 764 -25.05 -24.51 0.13
CA PRO A 764 -25.04 -23.47 -0.90
C PRO A 764 -26.43 -23.28 -1.51
N ASP A 765 -26.88 -22.03 -1.54
CA ASP A 765 -28.10 -21.64 -2.24
C ASP A 765 -27.93 -21.86 -3.76
N PRO A 766 -28.93 -22.41 -4.47
CA PRO A 766 -28.84 -22.64 -5.92
C PRO A 766 -28.56 -21.38 -6.74
N LYS A 767 -29.07 -20.21 -6.33
CA LYS A 767 -28.80 -18.92 -7.01
C LYS A 767 -27.34 -18.52 -6.84
N ILE A 768 -26.80 -18.62 -5.62
CA ILE A 768 -25.38 -18.34 -5.36
C ILE A 768 -24.50 -19.28 -6.18
N THR A 769 -24.84 -20.57 -6.19
CA THR A 769 -24.09 -21.59 -6.95
C THR A 769 -24.09 -21.27 -8.44
N ALA A 770 -25.27 -20.99 -9.02
CA ALA A 770 -25.40 -20.63 -10.43
C ALA A 770 -24.62 -19.35 -10.77
N PHE A 771 -24.69 -18.34 -9.91
CA PHE A 771 -23.91 -17.10 -10.07
C PHE A 771 -22.41 -17.36 -10.02
N MET A 772 -21.92 -18.10 -9.02
CA MET A 772 -20.50 -18.42 -8.85
C MET A 772 -19.95 -19.22 -10.03
N ASP A 773 -20.72 -20.19 -10.53
CA ASP A 773 -20.36 -20.97 -11.72
C ASP A 773 -20.34 -20.12 -12.98
N ASN A 774 -21.33 -19.25 -13.16
CA ASN A 774 -21.40 -18.34 -14.30
C ASN A 774 -20.26 -17.33 -14.27
N PHE A 775 -19.96 -16.77 -13.09
CA PHE A 775 -18.80 -15.92 -12.86
C PHE A 775 -17.53 -16.69 -13.21
N ALA A 776 -17.30 -17.89 -12.67
CA ALA A 776 -16.09 -18.66 -12.94
C ALA A 776 -15.89 -19.00 -14.43
N LYS A 777 -16.98 -19.21 -15.18
CA LYS A 777 -16.94 -19.47 -16.64
C LYS A 777 -16.66 -18.22 -17.46
N ASN A 778 -17.29 -17.10 -17.11
CA ASN A 778 -17.28 -15.88 -17.92
C ASN A 778 -16.24 -14.85 -17.48
N TYR A 779 -15.77 -14.94 -16.25
CA TYR A 779 -14.73 -14.09 -15.72
C TYR A 779 -13.43 -14.40 -16.46
N LYS A 780 -13.16 -13.57 -17.48
CA LYS A 780 -12.13 -13.79 -18.49
C LYS A 780 -10.74 -13.85 -17.85
N ARG A 781 -10.31 -15.08 -17.55
CA ARG A 781 -8.92 -15.43 -17.17
C ARG A 781 -8.04 -15.81 -18.37
N GLY A 782 -8.62 -15.88 -19.58
CA GLY A 782 -7.92 -16.36 -20.78
C GLY A 782 -7.29 -15.24 -21.59
N PHE A 783 -6.17 -15.55 -22.27
CA PHE A 783 -5.53 -14.64 -23.20
C PHE A 783 -6.47 -14.29 -24.36
N LEU A 784 -6.71 -13.00 -24.58
CA LEU A 784 -7.39 -12.53 -25.78
C LEU A 784 -6.41 -12.63 -26.95
N GLU A 785 -6.52 -13.69 -27.74
CA GLU A 785 -5.85 -13.82 -29.04
C GLU A 785 -6.83 -13.40 -30.15
N LYS A 786 -6.32 -12.70 -31.17
CA LYS A 786 -7.14 -12.35 -32.35
C LYS A 786 -7.54 -13.64 -33.08
N ALA A 787 -8.77 -13.67 -33.61
CA ALA A 787 -9.21 -14.76 -34.47
C ALA A 787 -8.25 -14.93 -35.67
N LYS A 788 -7.81 -16.17 -35.91
CA LYS A 788 -6.90 -16.50 -37.01
C LYS A 788 -7.55 -16.26 -38.36
N THR A 789 -6.80 -15.66 -39.27
CA THR A 789 -7.13 -15.56 -40.70
C THR A 789 -6.98 -16.92 -41.39
N THR A 790 -7.47 -17.00 -42.63
CA THR A 790 -7.36 -18.20 -43.47
C THR A 790 -5.90 -18.51 -43.78
N GLU A 791 -5.10 -17.49 -44.08
CA GLU A 791 -3.67 -17.58 -44.38
C GLU A 791 -2.87 -18.07 -43.18
N GLU A 792 -3.17 -17.55 -41.99
CA GLU A 792 -2.55 -17.98 -40.73
C GLU A 792 -2.90 -19.43 -40.38
N THR A 793 -4.15 -19.83 -40.64
CA THR A 793 -4.59 -21.23 -40.47
C THR A 793 -3.89 -22.16 -41.45
N ALA A 794 -3.65 -21.71 -42.69
CA ALA A 794 -2.91 -22.47 -43.69
C ALA A 794 -1.43 -22.61 -43.30
N PHE A 795 -0.80 -21.52 -42.83
CA PHE A 795 0.58 -21.53 -42.32
C PHE A 795 0.73 -22.50 -41.14
N ASP A 796 -0.18 -22.45 -40.15
CA ASP A 796 -0.12 -23.34 -38.97
C ASP A 796 -0.31 -24.84 -39.33
N LYS A 797 -0.82 -25.15 -40.53
CA LYS A 797 -1.07 -26.51 -41.04
C LYS A 797 0.03 -27.05 -41.94
N GLN A 798 1.01 -26.25 -42.35
CA GLN A 798 2.06 -26.73 -43.24
C GLN A 798 2.97 -27.78 -42.55
N PRO A 799 3.52 -28.75 -43.28
CA PRO A 799 4.39 -29.77 -42.68
C PRO A 799 5.66 -29.16 -42.07
N GLY A 800 6.03 -29.61 -40.85
CA GLY A 800 7.30 -29.25 -40.23
C GLY A 800 7.33 -27.92 -39.45
N VAL A 801 6.18 -27.27 -39.23
CA VAL A 801 6.10 -26.05 -38.39
C VAL A 801 6.55 -26.32 -36.96
N ALA A 802 7.51 -25.54 -36.48
CA ALA A 802 7.84 -25.47 -35.07
C ALA A 802 6.78 -24.64 -34.34
N LYS A 803 6.08 -25.26 -33.37
CA LYS A 803 5.13 -24.57 -32.50
C LYS A 803 5.83 -24.20 -31.20
N ILE A 804 6.01 -22.91 -30.97
CA ILE A 804 6.68 -22.36 -29.81
C ILE A 804 5.65 -21.59 -29.00
N ALA A 805 5.67 -21.76 -27.69
CA ALA A 805 4.93 -20.91 -26.75
C ALA A 805 5.96 -20.26 -25.82
N ILE A 806 5.82 -18.95 -25.64
CA ILE A 806 6.58 -18.14 -24.70
C ILE A 806 5.57 -17.30 -23.92
N ASN A 807 5.66 -17.34 -22.60
CA ASN A 807 4.82 -16.56 -21.71
C ASN A 807 5.69 -15.61 -20.89
N CYS A 808 5.16 -14.45 -20.52
CA CYS A 808 5.79 -13.65 -19.48
C CYS A 808 5.61 -14.36 -18.13
N VAL A 809 6.65 -14.40 -17.31
CA VAL A 809 6.54 -14.84 -15.92
C VAL A 809 6.03 -13.66 -15.10
N ARG A 810 4.82 -13.79 -14.53
CA ARG A 810 4.14 -12.73 -13.77
C ARG A 810 5.07 -12.04 -12.78
N GLU A 811 5.16 -10.73 -12.90
CA GLU A 811 5.85 -9.77 -12.03
C GLU A 811 7.36 -10.04 -11.83
N ARG A 812 7.92 -10.86 -12.74
CA ARG A 812 9.35 -11.20 -12.76
C ARG A 812 10.10 -10.58 -13.92
N MET A 813 9.40 -10.02 -14.92
CA MET A 813 10.02 -9.42 -16.11
C MET A 813 10.97 -10.42 -16.80
N LEU A 814 10.49 -11.66 -16.98
CA LEU A 814 11.21 -12.76 -17.61
C LEU A 814 10.29 -13.46 -18.61
N TYR A 815 10.89 -14.08 -19.63
CA TYR A 815 10.22 -15.11 -20.41
C TYR A 815 10.30 -16.45 -19.66
N ASP A 816 9.22 -17.23 -19.65
CA ASP A 816 9.19 -18.57 -19.05
C ASP A 816 10.12 -19.55 -19.77
N ARG A 817 10.32 -19.31 -21.07
CA ARG A 817 11.22 -20.03 -21.96
C ARG A 817 12.30 -19.07 -22.40
N THR A 818 13.54 -19.35 -22.01
CA THR A 818 14.72 -18.54 -22.36
C THR A 818 15.46 -19.07 -23.58
N GLU A 819 15.20 -20.31 -24.01
CA GLU A 819 15.88 -20.93 -25.14
C GLU A 819 14.93 -21.82 -25.96
N PHE A 820 15.09 -21.81 -27.28
CA PHE A 820 14.49 -22.80 -28.18
C PHE A 820 15.31 -22.97 -29.45
N SER A 821 15.17 -24.12 -30.11
CA SER A 821 15.94 -24.43 -31.32
C SER A 821 15.03 -24.71 -32.52
N VAL A 822 15.44 -24.24 -33.69
CA VAL A 822 14.78 -24.44 -34.99
C VAL A 822 15.82 -24.71 -36.08
N LYS A 823 15.41 -25.35 -37.19
CA LYS A 823 16.30 -25.58 -38.33
C LYS A 823 16.38 -24.35 -39.23
N PRO A 824 17.48 -24.16 -39.98
CA PRO A 824 17.55 -23.14 -41.02
C PRO A 824 16.34 -23.16 -41.97
N GLY A 825 15.65 -22.03 -42.13
CA GLY A 825 14.47 -21.92 -42.98
C GLY A 825 13.21 -22.64 -42.48
N GLN A 826 13.22 -23.23 -41.29
CA GLN A 826 12.06 -23.92 -40.74
C GLN A 826 10.93 -22.93 -40.46
N PRO A 827 9.68 -23.23 -40.84
CA PRO A 827 8.56 -22.40 -40.45
C PRO A 827 8.27 -22.48 -38.96
N VAL A 828 8.01 -21.34 -38.34
CA VAL A 828 7.81 -21.16 -36.90
C VAL A 828 6.49 -20.46 -36.65
N SER A 829 5.69 -21.01 -35.73
CA SER A 829 4.48 -20.42 -35.18
C SER A 829 4.73 -20.22 -33.68
N LEU A 830 4.99 -18.98 -33.27
CA LEU A 830 5.38 -18.60 -31.91
C LEU A 830 4.25 -17.81 -31.27
N VAL A 831 3.60 -18.39 -30.27
CA VAL A 831 2.60 -17.72 -29.43
C VAL A 831 3.34 -17.00 -28.30
N PHE A 832 3.21 -15.69 -28.22
CA PHE A 832 3.67 -14.89 -27.09
C PHE A 832 2.47 -14.42 -26.27
N SER A 833 2.46 -14.70 -24.97
CA SER A 833 1.36 -14.33 -24.06
C SER A 833 1.84 -13.48 -22.90
N ASN A 834 1.08 -12.45 -22.55
CA ASN A 834 1.39 -11.55 -21.44
C ASN A 834 0.39 -11.68 -20.29
N PRO A 835 0.65 -12.52 -19.27
CA PRO A 835 -0.19 -12.61 -18.07
C PRO A 835 0.13 -11.55 -17.01
N ASP A 836 1.10 -10.67 -17.28
CA ASP A 836 1.64 -9.66 -16.39
C ASP A 836 0.78 -8.38 -16.44
N ALA A 837 0.75 -7.58 -15.37
CA ALA A 837 0.04 -6.28 -15.44
C ALA A 837 0.86 -5.24 -16.21
N THR A 838 2.17 -5.42 -16.28
CA THR A 838 3.05 -4.60 -17.12
C THR A 838 2.95 -5.08 -18.58
N GLN A 839 2.95 -4.14 -19.52
CA GLN A 839 2.95 -4.49 -20.94
C GLN A 839 4.32 -5.02 -21.38
N HIS A 840 4.32 -6.00 -22.30
CA HIS A 840 5.54 -6.60 -22.82
C HIS A 840 5.43 -6.87 -24.31
N ASN A 841 6.56 -6.84 -25.01
CA ASN A 841 6.67 -7.29 -26.39
C ASN A 841 7.79 -8.34 -26.51
N LEU A 842 7.97 -8.88 -27.70
CA LEU A 842 9.06 -9.77 -28.05
C LEU A 842 9.59 -9.40 -29.42
N ALA A 843 10.89 -9.09 -29.53
CA ALA A 843 11.58 -8.81 -30.77
C ALA A 843 12.72 -9.81 -30.98
N ILE A 844 12.66 -10.60 -32.06
CA ILE A 844 13.73 -11.49 -32.52
C ILE A 844 14.73 -10.67 -33.34
N CYS A 845 15.99 -10.72 -32.95
CA CYS A 845 17.03 -9.81 -33.39
C CYS A 845 18.18 -10.54 -34.12
N MET A 846 18.94 -9.83 -34.95
CA MET A 846 20.17 -10.36 -35.55
C MET A 846 21.24 -10.68 -34.48
N PRO A 847 22.12 -11.67 -34.71
CA PRO A 847 23.20 -11.99 -33.79
C PRO A 847 24.07 -10.75 -33.48
N GLY A 848 24.39 -10.54 -32.19
CA GLY A 848 25.20 -9.41 -31.73
C GLY A 848 24.50 -8.04 -31.63
N SER A 849 23.22 -7.94 -31.99
CA SER A 849 22.49 -6.65 -32.03
C SER A 849 21.64 -6.33 -30.79
N ALA A 850 21.54 -7.26 -29.83
CA ALA A 850 20.60 -7.16 -28.70
C ALA A 850 20.78 -5.88 -27.85
N GLU A 851 22.01 -5.47 -27.60
CA GLU A 851 22.32 -4.27 -26.81
C GLU A 851 21.90 -2.98 -27.52
N GLU A 852 22.26 -2.85 -28.80
CA GLU A 852 21.90 -1.69 -29.63
C GLU A 852 20.38 -1.53 -29.72
N ILE A 853 19.66 -2.63 -29.99
CA ILE A 853 18.20 -2.63 -30.10
C ILE A 853 17.55 -2.31 -28.75
N GLY A 854 18.04 -2.93 -27.67
CA GLY A 854 17.54 -2.67 -26.33
C GLY A 854 17.72 -1.21 -25.91
N MET A 855 18.89 -0.62 -26.17
CA MET A 855 19.14 0.80 -25.93
C MET A 855 18.23 1.69 -26.76
N ALA A 856 18.04 1.38 -28.04
CA ALA A 856 17.10 2.13 -28.90
C ALA A 856 15.66 2.06 -28.36
N GLY A 857 15.24 0.91 -27.81
CA GLY A 857 13.94 0.76 -27.15
C GLY A 857 13.80 1.66 -25.91
N ASN A 858 14.85 1.80 -25.10
CA ASN A 858 14.86 2.74 -23.98
C ASN A 858 14.69 4.20 -24.43
N GLU A 859 15.39 4.61 -25.50
CA GLU A 859 15.33 5.98 -26.03
C GLU A 859 13.94 6.34 -26.56
N MET A 860 13.15 5.36 -27.01
CA MET A 860 11.78 5.61 -27.45
C MET A 860 10.86 6.12 -26.33
N ALA A 861 11.20 5.94 -25.05
CA ALA A 861 10.43 6.54 -23.94
C ALA A 861 10.50 8.08 -23.93
N LYS A 862 11.49 8.69 -24.60
CA LYS A 862 11.63 10.15 -24.77
C LYS A 862 10.77 10.70 -25.92
N ASP A 863 10.19 9.80 -26.73
CA ASP A 863 9.26 10.13 -27.81
C ASP A 863 7.82 9.87 -27.34
N PRO A 864 6.93 10.89 -27.31
CA PRO A 864 5.52 10.68 -26.91
C PRO A 864 4.79 9.67 -27.81
N GLU A 865 5.28 9.44 -29.04
CA GLU A 865 4.71 8.45 -29.95
C GLU A 865 5.26 7.03 -29.74
N GLY A 866 6.19 6.82 -28.80
CA GLY A 866 6.86 5.54 -28.55
C GLY A 866 5.89 4.40 -28.26
N ILE A 867 4.84 4.67 -27.47
CA ILE A 867 3.79 3.69 -27.15
C ILE A 867 2.97 3.28 -28.38
N LYS A 868 2.68 4.22 -29.30
CA LYS A 868 1.95 3.93 -30.55
C LYS A 868 2.79 3.10 -31.54
N LYS A 869 4.11 3.08 -31.34
CA LYS A 869 5.07 2.28 -32.10
C LYS A 869 5.39 0.96 -31.40
N ASP A 870 4.58 0.54 -30.42
CA ASP A 870 4.76 -0.70 -29.64
C ASP A 870 6.12 -0.81 -28.92
N PHE A 871 6.84 0.33 -28.77
CA PHE A 871 8.26 0.39 -28.38
C PHE A 871 9.19 -0.48 -29.23
N ILE A 872 8.88 -0.68 -30.51
CA ILE A 872 9.74 -1.36 -31.47
C ILE A 872 10.63 -0.33 -32.19
N PRO A 873 11.96 -0.36 -31.98
CA PRO A 873 12.87 0.57 -32.65
C PRO A 873 12.83 0.45 -34.17
N PRO A 874 12.89 1.55 -34.93
CA PRO A 874 12.93 1.52 -36.38
C PRO A 874 14.32 1.11 -36.88
N THR A 875 14.61 -0.19 -36.90
CA THR A 875 15.88 -0.78 -37.34
C THR A 875 15.66 -2.04 -38.16
N ASP A 876 16.55 -2.30 -39.12
CA ASP A 876 16.57 -3.51 -39.95
C ASP A 876 17.15 -4.74 -39.21
N LYS A 877 17.69 -4.55 -38.01
CA LYS A 877 18.25 -5.62 -37.16
C LYS A 877 17.19 -6.40 -36.37
N ILE A 878 15.94 -5.93 -36.34
CA ILE A 878 14.80 -6.68 -35.81
C ILE A 878 14.19 -7.49 -36.95
N LEU A 879 14.23 -8.82 -36.84
CA LEU A 879 13.76 -9.74 -37.86
C LEU A 879 12.23 -9.94 -37.79
N HIS A 880 11.73 -10.16 -36.58
CA HIS A 880 10.32 -10.39 -36.29
C HIS A 880 10.00 -9.82 -34.91
N HIS A 881 8.77 -9.32 -34.73
CA HIS A 881 8.35 -8.81 -33.42
C HIS A 881 6.84 -8.92 -33.23
N THR A 882 6.41 -8.98 -31.97
CA THR A 882 5.01 -8.77 -31.58
C THR A 882 4.72 -7.27 -31.46
N LYS A 883 3.45 -6.94 -31.31
CA LYS A 883 3.01 -5.67 -30.72
C LYS A 883 3.31 -5.65 -29.23
N LEU A 884 3.06 -4.50 -28.61
CA LEU A 884 3.08 -4.36 -27.18
C LEU A 884 1.80 -4.97 -26.58
N LEU A 885 1.95 -6.14 -25.94
CA LEU A 885 0.83 -6.89 -25.39
C LEU A 885 0.37 -6.29 -24.08
N SER A 886 -0.93 -6.02 -24.01
CA SER A 886 -1.62 -5.62 -22.77
C SER A 886 -1.81 -6.82 -21.83
N PRO A 887 -2.15 -6.59 -20.55
CA PRO A 887 -2.39 -7.67 -19.59
C PRO A 887 -3.43 -8.66 -20.08
N ASN A 888 -3.14 -9.95 -19.91
CA ASN A 888 -3.95 -11.08 -20.36
C ASN A 888 -4.29 -11.05 -21.87
N THR A 889 -3.35 -10.61 -22.70
CA THR A 889 -3.44 -10.72 -24.18
C THR A 889 -2.32 -11.58 -24.74
N ALA A 890 -2.51 -12.11 -25.95
CA ALA A 890 -1.52 -12.92 -26.66
C ALA A 890 -1.48 -12.59 -28.16
N GLU A 891 -0.34 -12.81 -28.78
CA GLU A 891 -0.13 -12.69 -30.22
C GLU A 891 0.72 -13.85 -30.75
N THR A 892 0.38 -14.34 -31.95
CA THR A 892 1.14 -15.39 -32.64
C THR A 892 1.96 -14.81 -33.79
N LEU A 893 3.28 -14.93 -33.71
CA LEU A 893 4.20 -14.68 -34.81
C LEU A 893 4.31 -15.89 -35.73
N ARG A 894 4.26 -15.65 -37.04
CA ARG A 894 4.43 -16.67 -38.08
C ARG A 894 5.52 -16.26 -39.03
N PHE A 895 6.63 -16.99 -39.02
CA PHE A 895 7.82 -16.64 -39.80
C PHE A 895 8.62 -17.87 -40.20
N ASN A 896 9.54 -17.72 -41.16
CA ASN A 896 10.54 -18.75 -41.44
C ASN A 896 11.82 -18.38 -40.69
N ALA A 897 12.39 -19.36 -39.97
CA ALA A 897 13.67 -19.18 -39.29
C ALA A 897 14.74 -18.73 -40.29
N PRO A 898 15.71 -17.91 -39.84
CA PRO A 898 16.86 -17.52 -40.67
C PRO A 898 17.55 -18.72 -41.31
N LYS A 899 18.09 -18.51 -42.52
CA LYS A 899 18.82 -19.58 -43.23
C LYS A 899 20.25 -19.75 -42.72
N GLU A 900 20.82 -18.72 -42.10
CA GLU A 900 22.15 -18.77 -41.53
C GLU A 900 22.09 -19.34 -40.11
N PRO A 901 22.80 -20.44 -39.81
CA PRO A 901 22.92 -20.95 -38.46
C PRO A 901 23.52 -19.91 -37.50
N GLY A 902 23.04 -19.90 -36.26
CA GLY A 902 23.53 -18.97 -35.25
C GLY A 902 22.55 -18.76 -34.10
N ASP A 903 22.98 -17.95 -33.14
CA ASP A 903 22.20 -17.58 -31.97
C ASP A 903 21.51 -16.23 -32.20
N TYR A 904 20.19 -16.29 -32.37
CA TYR A 904 19.35 -15.12 -32.61
C TYR A 904 18.69 -14.71 -31.30
N PRO A 905 19.14 -13.64 -30.64
CA PRO A 905 18.53 -13.22 -29.39
C PRO A 905 17.11 -12.72 -29.64
N TYR A 906 16.22 -12.98 -28.70
CA TYR A 906 14.94 -12.27 -28.60
C TYR A 906 14.85 -11.55 -27.26
N LEU A 907 14.24 -10.37 -27.26
CA LEU A 907 14.20 -9.50 -26.10
C LEU A 907 12.91 -8.66 -26.08
N CYS A 908 12.53 -8.21 -24.88
CA CYS A 908 11.47 -7.23 -24.69
C CYS A 908 12.06 -5.84 -24.86
N THR A 909 11.66 -5.11 -25.91
CA THR A 909 12.12 -3.74 -26.21
C THR A 909 11.35 -2.67 -25.44
N PHE A 910 10.33 -3.06 -24.66
CA PHE A 910 9.69 -2.13 -23.73
C PHE A 910 10.76 -1.49 -22.81
N PRO A 911 10.74 -0.16 -22.61
CA PRO A 911 11.83 0.57 -21.97
C PRO A 911 12.28 -0.04 -20.63
N GLY A 912 13.56 -0.41 -20.56
CA GLY A 912 14.21 -0.99 -19.38
C GLY A 912 14.05 -2.51 -19.20
N HIS A 913 13.34 -3.22 -20.08
CA HIS A 913 13.07 -4.66 -19.90
C HIS A 913 14.14 -5.56 -20.52
N TRP A 914 14.69 -5.19 -21.68
CA TRP A 914 15.61 -6.00 -22.49
C TRP A 914 16.87 -6.50 -21.76
N ILE A 915 17.27 -5.80 -20.70
CA ILE A 915 18.44 -6.14 -19.87
C ILE A 915 18.27 -7.54 -19.29
N ILE A 916 17.02 -7.90 -18.95
CA ILE A 916 16.70 -9.09 -18.17
C ILE A 916 15.71 -10.00 -18.88
N MET A 917 14.76 -9.41 -19.60
CA MET A 917 13.72 -10.12 -20.32
C MET A 917 14.20 -10.45 -21.74
N ARG A 918 15.02 -11.50 -21.84
CA ARG A 918 15.63 -11.96 -23.09
C ARG A 918 15.81 -13.47 -23.11
N GLY A 919 15.96 -14.01 -24.31
CA GLY A 919 16.29 -15.40 -24.56
C GLY A 919 16.97 -15.58 -25.92
N ILE A 920 17.21 -16.83 -26.31
CA ILE A 920 17.94 -17.17 -27.54
C ILE A 920 17.15 -18.17 -28.37
N MET A 921 16.97 -17.85 -29.66
CA MET A 921 16.55 -18.80 -30.68
C MET A 921 17.80 -19.36 -31.36
N HIS A 922 18.07 -20.64 -31.16
CA HIS A 922 19.16 -21.35 -31.80
C HIS A 922 18.73 -21.84 -33.19
N VAL A 923 19.39 -21.36 -34.24
CA VAL A 923 19.21 -21.87 -35.59
C VAL A 923 20.32 -22.87 -35.88
N THR A 924 20.02 -24.16 -35.82
CA THR A 924 21.03 -25.23 -35.94
C THR A 924 20.55 -26.37 -36.84
N GLU A 925 21.50 -27.03 -37.52
CA GLU A 925 21.18 -28.15 -38.43
C GLU A 925 20.90 -29.49 -37.72
N SER A 926 21.13 -29.59 -36.41
CA SER A 926 20.89 -30.82 -35.64
C SER A 926 20.67 -30.56 -34.13
N LYS A 927 20.00 -31.54 -33.49
CA LYS A 927 19.59 -31.55 -32.07
C LYS A 927 20.75 -31.48 -31.09
#